data_AF-S7X2R0-F1
#
_entry.id   AF-S7X2R0-F1
#
_cell.length_a   1.000
_cell.length_b   1.000
_cell.length_c   1.000
_cell.angle_alpha   90.00
_cell.angle_beta   90.00
_cell.angle_gamma   90.00
#
_symmetry.space_group_name_H-M   'P 1'
#
loop_
_entity.id
_entity.type
_entity.pdbx_description
1 polymer ?
#
loop_
_entity_poly.entity_id
_entity_poly.type
_entity_poly.pdbx_seq_one_letter_code
_entity_poly.pdbx_strand_id
1 'polypeptide(L)'
;MYLIFDTETTGLPKRWDAPITDTDNWPRCIQIAWQLHDGMGNCIEHEDYLVKPEGFNIPYDAEKIHGISTELAQEQGVSLSEVLEKFNAALAKTKFVVGQNVKFDLNIMGAEFVRENVTNPLQELPVLDTCTEHTASLCQLPGGRYGKFKLPTLTELHQYLFNKPFSEAHNATADVEATTRCFLELIRRKQYTKEQLDVEPEYFENFTQENPAEVQLIGLKHINLKKESAKINARLQKEQAVPVTIDKEAASQIKDVDFAHLHNHSQYSILQSTISVKDLVAAAARENMPAVAMTDHGNMMGAFHFVTAVSNHNKGVKAQHKQAEEAGLEKKGKIMKPIIGCEFFVCENHADKTRKDNGYQIVLMAKNKKGYHNLAKLSSAAFTDGFYYVPRVDKKLIEHYKEDLICLTGNLYGEVPSKVLNVGENQAEEALLWWKETFQDDLYVEIMRHNQEDENRVNPVLIQMAKKHDVKLVATNNTYYVDQENANAHDILLCVKDGEKQATPIGRGRGYRYGLPNQEYYFKSSEEMKALFRDVPEAIVNIGDVVDKIEPYELARDVLLPAFDIPEEFKFEEDLADNGKRGENAFLRHLTYKGAKIRYGEITPAIEERLDFELSVIEKTGYPGYFLIVEDFIREARKMDVSVGPGRGSAAGSVVAYCLWITNIDPIKYDLLFERFLNPDRVSMPDIDIDFDDEGRGRVMQYVIDKYGSNQVAQIITYGTMAAKSSIRDTARVLDLPLNEADHIAKLIPLMSKLGKIFGLSEKELASKFRAEDLEKINELLNISDGDDLQAETINQARILEGSVRNTGIHACGVIITPGDITNYVPVALAKDSDLYVTQFDNSVVEDAGLLKMDFLGLKR
;
A
#
# COMPACT_ATOMS: atom_id res chain seq x y z
N MET A 1 -39.61 -24.46 26.43
CA MET A 1 -38.68 -25.25 25.63
C MET A 1 -37.62 -24.31 25.09
N TYR A 2 -36.36 -24.72 25.20
CA TYR A 2 -35.20 -23.93 24.82
C TYR A 2 -34.59 -24.55 23.56
N LEU A 3 -34.47 -23.80 22.47
CA LEU A 3 -33.77 -24.23 21.27
C LEU A 3 -32.40 -23.55 21.26
N ILE A 4 -31.35 -24.36 21.41
CA ILE A 4 -29.97 -23.90 21.28
C ILE A 4 -29.54 -24.27 19.87
N PHE A 5 -29.06 -23.32 19.08
CA PHE A 5 -28.56 -23.60 17.74
C PHE A 5 -27.33 -22.75 17.43
N ASP A 6 -26.54 -23.22 16.48
CA ASP A 6 -25.34 -22.56 15.98
C ASP A 6 -25.17 -22.85 14.50
N THR A 7 -24.51 -21.95 13.78
CA THR A 7 -24.29 -22.08 12.33
C THR A 7 -22.83 -21.89 11.95
N GLU A 8 -22.34 -22.75 11.06
CA GLU A 8 -21.13 -22.46 10.30
C GLU A 8 -21.50 -21.81 8.98
N THR A 9 -20.65 -20.89 8.51
CA THR A 9 -20.96 -20.06 7.34
C THR A 9 -19.79 -19.94 6.38
N THR A 10 -20.06 -19.48 5.16
CA THR A 10 -19.03 -19.20 4.16
C THR A 10 -18.11 -18.02 4.49
N GLY A 11 -18.32 -17.30 5.61
CA GLY A 11 -17.48 -16.16 5.99
C GLY A 11 -18.18 -15.17 6.91
N LEU A 12 -17.79 -13.90 6.82
CA LEU A 12 -18.41 -12.81 7.58
C LEU A 12 -19.23 -11.90 6.67
N PRO A 13 -20.28 -11.23 7.19
CA PRO A 13 -21.09 -10.30 6.42
C PRO A 13 -20.27 -9.09 6.02
N LYS A 14 -20.56 -8.55 4.83
CA LYS A 14 -19.94 -7.30 4.36
C LYS A 14 -20.26 -6.14 5.32
N ARG A 15 -21.49 -6.12 5.85
CA ARG A 15 -21.99 -5.16 6.83
C ARG A 15 -22.82 -5.86 7.90
N TRP A 16 -22.49 -5.59 9.16
CA TRP A 16 -23.17 -6.17 10.31
C TRP A 16 -24.55 -5.56 10.60
N ASP A 17 -24.85 -4.40 10.02
CA ASP A 17 -26.09 -3.63 10.19
C ASP A 17 -27.05 -3.73 8.99
N ALA A 18 -26.71 -4.51 7.97
CA ALA A 18 -27.59 -4.71 6.82
C ALA A 18 -28.86 -5.47 7.20
N PRO A 19 -30.02 -5.19 6.57
CA PRO A 19 -31.22 -5.97 6.79
C PRO A 19 -31.03 -7.41 6.26
N ILE A 20 -31.75 -8.39 6.83
CA ILE A 20 -31.71 -9.79 6.37
C ILE A 20 -32.21 -9.98 4.92
N THR A 21 -32.92 -8.99 4.39
CA THR A 21 -33.36 -8.96 2.99
C THR A 21 -32.25 -8.60 2.01
N ASP A 22 -31.12 -8.07 2.48
CA ASP A 22 -29.91 -7.86 1.69
C ASP A 22 -29.11 -9.18 1.66
N THR A 23 -29.63 -10.16 0.90
CA THR A 23 -29.10 -11.53 0.90
C THR A 23 -27.67 -11.64 0.38
N ASP A 24 -27.19 -10.66 -0.39
CA ASP A 24 -25.81 -10.61 -0.92
C ASP A 24 -24.79 -10.08 0.09
N ASN A 25 -25.27 -9.43 1.16
CA ASN A 25 -24.45 -8.99 2.28
C ASN A 25 -24.11 -10.12 3.24
N TRP A 26 -25.08 -11.00 3.50
CA TRP A 26 -24.97 -12.08 4.49
C TRP A 26 -24.31 -13.33 3.87
N PRO A 27 -23.40 -14.01 4.58
CA PRO A 27 -22.81 -15.25 4.09
C PRO A 27 -23.85 -16.39 4.04
N ARG A 28 -23.46 -17.53 3.46
CA ARG A 28 -24.31 -18.72 3.34
C ARG A 28 -24.13 -19.64 4.54
N CYS A 29 -25.22 -20.20 5.05
CA CYS A 29 -25.19 -21.29 6.03
C CYS A 29 -24.68 -22.57 5.34
N ILE A 30 -23.69 -23.22 5.94
CA ILE A 30 -23.06 -24.46 5.43
C ILE A 30 -23.15 -25.61 6.42
N GLN A 31 -23.36 -25.31 7.70
CA GLN A 31 -23.76 -26.26 8.73
C GLN A 31 -24.74 -25.57 9.66
N ILE A 32 -25.74 -26.31 10.11
CA ILE A 32 -26.59 -25.93 11.23
C ILE A 32 -26.74 -27.13 12.16
N ALA A 33 -26.55 -26.88 13.45
CA ALA A 33 -26.84 -27.85 14.50
C ALA A 33 -27.81 -27.22 15.50
N TRP A 34 -28.64 -28.04 16.13
CA TRP A 34 -29.48 -27.59 17.23
C TRP A 34 -29.78 -28.67 18.25
N GLN A 35 -30.08 -28.23 19.47
CA GLN A 35 -30.64 -29.04 20.55
C GLN A 35 -31.91 -28.37 21.09
N LEU A 36 -32.99 -29.14 21.20
CA LEU A 36 -34.22 -28.69 21.83
C LEU A 36 -34.33 -29.31 23.21
N HIS A 37 -34.46 -28.47 24.23
CA HIS A 37 -34.57 -28.88 25.62
C HIS A 37 -35.93 -28.52 26.22
N ASP A 38 -36.40 -29.36 27.13
CA ASP A 38 -37.56 -29.04 27.97
C ASP A 38 -37.22 -27.96 29.02
N GLY A 39 -38.19 -27.61 29.87
CA GLY A 39 -37.99 -26.62 30.92
C GLY A 39 -36.99 -27.04 32.00
N MET A 40 -36.68 -28.32 32.16
CA MET A 40 -35.76 -28.83 33.20
C MET A 40 -34.35 -29.11 32.64
N GLY A 41 -34.13 -28.84 31.36
CA GLY A 41 -32.84 -29.03 30.69
C GLY A 41 -32.66 -30.41 30.06
N ASN A 42 -33.69 -31.26 30.01
CA ASN A 42 -33.59 -32.54 29.32
C ASN A 42 -33.64 -32.34 27.80
N CYS A 43 -32.72 -32.97 27.07
CA CYS A 43 -32.70 -32.95 25.61
C CYS A 43 -33.87 -33.78 25.06
N ILE A 44 -34.72 -33.13 24.25
CA ILE A 44 -35.88 -33.75 23.58
C ILE A 44 -35.48 -34.25 22.19
N GLU A 45 -34.74 -33.41 21.44
CA GLU A 45 -34.25 -33.71 20.10
C GLU A 45 -32.94 -32.96 19.85
N HIS A 46 -32.08 -33.53 19.02
CA HIS A 46 -30.88 -32.89 18.52
C HIS A 46 -30.67 -33.27 17.06
N GLU A 47 -30.19 -32.33 16.26
CA GLU A 47 -29.96 -32.53 14.83
C GLU A 47 -28.70 -31.76 14.39
N ASP A 48 -28.07 -32.24 13.33
CA ASP A 48 -26.86 -31.67 12.72
C ASP A 48 -26.91 -31.92 11.21
N TYR A 49 -26.90 -30.84 10.44
CA TYR A 49 -26.98 -30.89 8.98
C TYR A 49 -25.89 -30.05 8.34
N LEU A 50 -25.13 -30.67 7.44
CA LEU A 50 -24.38 -29.95 6.43
C LEU A 50 -25.35 -29.48 5.34
N VAL A 51 -25.24 -28.21 4.94
CA VAL A 51 -26.05 -27.62 3.87
C VAL A 51 -25.30 -27.74 2.55
N LYS A 52 -25.97 -28.28 1.55
CA LYS A 52 -25.39 -28.46 0.21
C LYS A 52 -25.17 -27.11 -0.47
N PRO A 53 -23.96 -26.82 -1.01
CA PRO A 53 -23.65 -25.54 -1.60
C PRO A 53 -24.20 -25.41 -3.03
N GLU A 54 -25.46 -25.01 -3.14
CA GLU A 54 -26.14 -24.83 -4.43
C GLU A 54 -25.88 -23.41 -4.99
N GLY A 55 -25.07 -23.33 -6.05
CA GLY A 55 -24.77 -22.07 -6.75
C GLY A 55 -23.65 -21.23 -6.11
N PHE A 56 -22.91 -21.79 -5.14
CA PHE A 56 -21.77 -21.13 -4.51
C PHE A 56 -20.70 -22.15 -4.11
N ASN A 57 -19.52 -21.67 -3.72
CA ASN A 57 -18.44 -22.47 -3.16
C ASN A 57 -18.18 -22.04 -1.72
N ILE A 58 -17.69 -22.96 -0.88
CA ILE A 58 -17.22 -22.64 0.46
C ILE A 58 -15.79 -22.06 0.33
N PRO A 59 -15.54 -20.81 0.74
CA PRO A 59 -14.23 -20.21 0.62
C PRO A 59 -13.17 -20.92 1.47
N TYR A 60 -11.94 -20.96 0.97
CA TYR A 60 -10.84 -21.66 1.64
C TYR A 60 -10.53 -21.10 3.03
N ASP A 61 -10.60 -19.78 3.20
CA ASP A 61 -10.38 -19.16 4.51
C ASP A 61 -11.45 -19.53 5.54
N ALA A 62 -12.69 -19.81 5.09
CA ALA A 62 -13.72 -20.38 5.94
C ALA A 62 -13.42 -21.87 6.25
N GLU A 63 -13.07 -22.68 5.23
CA GLU A 63 -12.66 -24.08 5.39
C GLU A 63 -11.53 -24.24 6.42
N LYS A 64 -10.55 -23.33 6.47
CA LYS A 64 -9.46 -23.38 7.47
C LYS A 64 -9.97 -23.26 8.91
N ILE A 65 -11.06 -22.51 9.12
CA ILE A 65 -11.67 -22.29 10.42
C ILE A 65 -12.46 -23.54 10.83
N HIS A 66 -13.55 -23.85 10.12
CA HIS A 66 -14.53 -24.87 10.51
C HIS A 66 -14.27 -26.27 9.89
N GLY A 67 -13.49 -26.35 8.81
CA GLY A 67 -13.06 -27.62 8.19
C GLY A 67 -14.00 -28.23 7.16
N ILE A 68 -15.02 -27.50 6.70
CA ILE A 68 -16.01 -28.00 5.72
C ILE A 68 -15.57 -27.54 4.34
N SER A 69 -15.15 -28.46 3.47
CA SER A 69 -14.87 -28.11 2.06
C SER A 69 -16.14 -28.13 1.22
N THR A 70 -16.11 -27.46 0.07
CA THR A 70 -17.22 -27.49 -0.91
C THR A 70 -17.59 -28.93 -1.29
N GLU A 71 -16.59 -29.78 -1.48
CA GLU A 71 -16.73 -31.17 -1.88
C GLU A 71 -17.37 -32.01 -0.77
N LEU A 72 -16.98 -31.78 0.50
CA LEU A 72 -17.60 -32.44 1.65
C LEU A 72 -19.08 -32.09 1.74
N ALA A 73 -19.40 -30.79 1.69
CA ALA A 73 -20.78 -30.32 1.74
C ALA A 73 -21.60 -30.77 0.53
N GLN A 74 -20.98 -30.94 -0.64
CA GLN A 74 -21.65 -31.47 -1.83
C GLN A 74 -21.98 -32.96 -1.73
N GLU A 75 -21.09 -33.76 -1.12
CA GLU A 75 -21.25 -35.22 -0.98
C GLU A 75 -22.15 -35.62 0.19
N GLN A 76 -22.06 -34.90 1.31
CA GLN A 76 -22.73 -35.25 2.57
C GLN A 76 -23.84 -34.27 2.97
N GLY A 77 -23.95 -33.14 2.29
CA GLY A 77 -24.94 -32.11 2.60
C GLY A 77 -26.34 -32.43 2.10
N VAL A 78 -27.30 -31.81 2.77
CA VAL A 78 -28.73 -31.84 2.47
C VAL A 78 -29.14 -30.50 1.86
N SER A 79 -30.20 -30.46 1.03
CA SER A 79 -30.64 -29.20 0.44
C SER A 79 -31.09 -28.20 1.52
N LEU A 80 -30.85 -26.91 1.27
CA LEU A 80 -31.24 -25.85 2.20
C LEU A 80 -32.74 -25.90 2.51
N SER A 81 -33.57 -26.15 1.50
CA SER A 81 -35.03 -26.27 1.67
C SER A 81 -35.43 -27.36 2.67
N GLU A 82 -34.84 -28.55 2.61
CA GLU A 82 -35.11 -29.64 3.57
C GLU A 82 -34.62 -29.29 4.99
N VAL A 83 -33.45 -28.62 5.09
CA VAL A 83 -32.92 -28.15 6.37
C VAL A 83 -33.85 -27.12 7.01
N LEU A 84 -34.35 -26.14 6.25
CA LEU A 84 -35.29 -25.13 6.72
C LEU A 84 -36.64 -25.75 7.15
N GLU A 85 -37.12 -26.79 6.47
CA GLU A 85 -38.34 -27.51 6.86
C GLU A 85 -38.18 -28.16 8.25
N LYS A 86 -37.07 -28.89 8.46
CA LYS A 86 -36.77 -29.54 9.74
C LYS A 86 -36.55 -28.51 10.86
N PHE A 87 -35.84 -27.42 10.56
CA PHE A 87 -35.60 -26.37 11.52
C PHE A 87 -36.90 -25.65 11.91
N ASN A 88 -37.80 -25.38 10.95
CA ASN A 88 -39.14 -24.85 11.24
C ASN A 88 -39.97 -25.76 12.14
N ALA A 89 -39.87 -27.09 11.98
CA ALA A 89 -40.54 -28.04 12.86
C ALA A 89 -40.01 -27.98 14.30
N ALA A 90 -38.71 -27.73 14.50
CA ALA A 90 -38.11 -27.46 15.80
C ALA A 90 -38.58 -26.09 16.37
N LEU A 91 -38.58 -25.04 15.55
CA LEU A 91 -39.03 -23.70 15.93
C LEU A 91 -40.49 -23.68 16.38
N ALA A 92 -41.37 -24.47 15.76
CA ALA A 92 -42.77 -24.59 16.16
C ALA A 92 -42.98 -25.11 17.60
N LYS A 93 -42.00 -25.83 18.17
CA LYS A 93 -42.01 -26.33 19.55
C LYS A 93 -41.30 -25.37 20.52
N THR A 94 -40.63 -24.34 20.00
CA THR A 94 -39.69 -23.51 20.74
C THR A 94 -40.40 -22.36 21.46
N LYS A 95 -39.99 -22.10 22.71
CA LYS A 95 -40.41 -20.89 23.46
C LYS A 95 -39.32 -19.82 23.45
N PHE A 96 -38.07 -20.23 23.61
CA PHE A 96 -36.90 -19.36 23.64
C PHE A 96 -35.80 -19.90 22.74
N VAL A 97 -35.16 -18.99 22.00
CA VAL A 97 -33.95 -19.28 21.24
C VAL A 97 -32.75 -18.89 22.08
N VAL A 98 -31.77 -19.77 22.15
CA VAL A 98 -30.58 -19.63 22.99
C VAL A 98 -29.35 -19.77 22.11
N GLY A 99 -28.31 -18.99 22.39
CA GLY A 99 -27.03 -19.16 21.72
C GLY A 99 -25.95 -18.27 22.35
N GLN A 100 -24.71 -18.39 21.86
CA GLN A 100 -23.59 -17.54 22.25
C GLN A 100 -23.37 -16.50 21.15
N ASN A 101 -23.69 -15.23 21.40
CA ASN A 101 -23.68 -14.17 20.38
C ASN A 101 -24.63 -14.48 19.20
N VAL A 102 -25.80 -15.02 19.52
CA VAL A 102 -26.77 -15.65 18.61
C VAL A 102 -27.37 -14.69 17.58
N LYS A 103 -27.20 -13.38 17.78
CA LYS A 103 -27.64 -12.36 16.80
C LYS A 103 -27.03 -12.60 15.41
N PHE A 104 -25.80 -13.12 15.36
CA PHE A 104 -25.18 -13.49 14.11
C PHE A 104 -25.97 -14.60 13.41
N ASP A 105 -26.14 -15.74 14.07
CA ASP A 105 -26.83 -16.92 13.56
C ASP A 105 -28.29 -16.66 13.19
N LEU A 106 -28.98 -15.81 13.97
CA LEU A 106 -30.35 -15.35 13.68
C LEU A 106 -30.42 -14.63 12.32
N ASN A 107 -29.44 -13.79 12.01
CA ASN A 107 -29.41 -13.06 10.74
C ASN A 107 -29.01 -13.96 9.57
N ILE A 108 -28.09 -14.91 9.79
CA ILE A 108 -27.70 -15.91 8.79
C ILE A 108 -28.91 -16.74 8.38
N MET A 109 -29.55 -17.41 9.34
CA MET A 109 -30.73 -18.22 9.06
C MET A 109 -31.88 -17.35 8.55
N GLY A 110 -32.03 -16.14 9.09
CA GLY A 110 -33.00 -15.17 8.60
C GLY A 110 -32.82 -14.83 7.12
N ALA A 111 -31.59 -14.65 6.66
CA ALA A 111 -31.28 -14.44 5.25
C ALA A 111 -31.54 -15.71 4.42
N GLU A 112 -31.25 -16.91 4.93
CA GLU A 112 -31.58 -18.17 4.22
C GLU A 112 -33.10 -18.37 4.05
N PHE A 113 -33.90 -18.04 5.06
CA PHE A 113 -35.36 -18.03 4.94
C PHE A 113 -35.83 -17.07 3.83
N VAL A 114 -35.20 -15.89 3.71
CA VAL A 114 -35.49 -14.94 2.63
C VAL A 114 -35.10 -15.52 1.26
N ARG A 115 -33.92 -16.17 1.15
CA ARG A 115 -33.44 -16.76 -0.12
C ARG A 115 -34.35 -17.85 -0.64
N GLU A 116 -34.86 -18.72 0.23
CA GLU A 116 -35.80 -19.79 -0.13
C GLU A 116 -37.27 -19.33 -0.17
N ASN A 117 -37.55 -18.06 0.14
CA ASN A 117 -38.89 -17.49 0.23
C ASN A 117 -39.81 -18.30 1.18
N VAL A 118 -39.26 -18.72 2.32
CA VAL A 118 -39.95 -19.48 3.37
C VAL A 118 -40.30 -18.54 4.53
N THR A 119 -41.43 -18.77 5.20
CA THR A 119 -41.83 -18.01 6.39
C THR A 119 -40.76 -18.13 7.48
N ASN A 120 -40.41 -17.00 8.11
CA ASN A 120 -39.33 -16.89 9.09
C ASN A 120 -39.88 -16.66 10.51
N PRO A 121 -40.30 -17.70 11.25
CA PRO A 121 -40.75 -17.57 12.63
C PRO A 121 -39.61 -17.29 13.63
N LEU A 122 -38.35 -17.52 13.22
CA LEU A 122 -37.17 -17.39 14.08
C LEU A 122 -37.00 -15.97 14.65
N GLN A 123 -37.29 -14.94 13.84
CA GLN A 123 -37.14 -13.53 14.22
C GLN A 123 -38.19 -13.04 15.23
N GLU A 124 -39.27 -13.81 15.43
CA GLU A 124 -40.36 -13.47 16.36
C GLU A 124 -40.15 -14.08 17.76
N LEU A 125 -39.25 -15.05 17.89
CA LEU A 125 -39.02 -15.77 19.14
C LEU A 125 -38.12 -14.96 20.10
N PRO A 126 -38.44 -14.93 21.41
CA PRO A 126 -37.57 -14.32 22.41
C PRO A 126 -36.20 -14.99 22.50
N VAL A 127 -35.15 -14.18 22.67
CA VAL A 127 -33.75 -14.62 22.63
C VAL A 127 -33.13 -14.56 24.03
N LEU A 128 -32.42 -15.61 24.41
CA LEU A 128 -31.60 -15.72 25.61
C LEU A 128 -30.14 -15.96 25.22
N ASP A 129 -29.35 -14.88 25.19
CA ASP A 129 -27.93 -14.96 24.83
C ASP A 129 -27.06 -15.26 26.07
N THR A 130 -26.04 -16.10 25.91
CA THR A 130 -25.02 -16.39 26.94
C THR A 130 -23.80 -15.45 26.85
N CYS A 131 -23.71 -14.63 25.80
CA CYS A 131 -22.70 -13.59 25.60
C CYS A 131 -23.25 -12.20 25.94
N THR A 132 -23.30 -11.86 27.23
CA THR A 132 -23.90 -10.61 27.72
C THR A 132 -22.96 -9.80 28.63
N GLU A 133 -23.29 -8.53 28.85
CA GLU A 133 -22.57 -7.70 29.84
C GLU A 133 -22.61 -8.31 31.26
N HIS A 134 -23.66 -9.06 31.59
CA HIS A 134 -23.74 -9.82 32.84
C HIS A 134 -22.66 -10.90 32.90
N THR A 135 -22.56 -11.74 31.88
CA THR A 135 -21.51 -12.77 31.80
C THR A 135 -20.09 -12.19 31.72
N ALA A 136 -19.92 -11.01 31.12
CA ALA A 136 -18.65 -10.28 31.14
C ALA A 136 -18.27 -9.81 32.56
N SER A 137 -19.27 -9.39 33.34
CA SER A 137 -19.08 -9.00 34.75
C SER A 137 -18.78 -10.21 35.65
N LEU A 138 -19.26 -11.40 35.29
CA LEU A 138 -18.92 -12.65 35.96
C LEU A 138 -17.47 -13.08 35.67
N CYS A 139 -17.06 -13.04 34.40
CA CYS A 139 -15.73 -13.50 33.97
C CYS A 139 -14.61 -12.49 34.24
N GLN A 140 -14.94 -11.18 34.33
CA GLN A 140 -14.02 -10.07 34.60
C GLN A 140 -12.79 -10.03 33.68
N LEU A 141 -12.98 -10.37 32.41
CA LEU A 141 -11.89 -10.44 31.44
C LEU A 141 -11.39 -9.03 31.06
N PRO A 142 -10.07 -8.80 31.02
CA PRO A 142 -9.52 -7.49 30.69
C PRO A 142 -9.70 -7.14 29.21
N GLY A 143 -9.81 -5.83 28.91
CA GLY A 143 -9.74 -5.30 27.55
C GLY A 143 -11.07 -5.20 26.80
N GLY A 144 -12.18 -4.94 27.49
CA GLY A 144 -13.42 -4.50 26.84
C GLY A 144 -13.35 -3.03 26.41
N ARG A 145 -14.27 -2.62 25.54
CA ARG A 145 -14.34 -1.25 25.01
C ARG A 145 -14.84 -0.29 26.09
N TYR A 146 -14.36 0.96 26.05
CA TYR A 146 -14.80 2.04 26.94
C TYR A 146 -14.64 1.74 28.44
N GLY A 147 -13.62 0.95 28.82
CA GLY A 147 -13.35 0.60 30.22
C GLY A 147 -14.25 -0.50 30.80
N LYS A 148 -15.11 -1.14 29.99
CA LYS A 148 -15.90 -2.31 30.39
C LYS A 148 -15.07 -3.60 30.35
N PHE A 149 -15.55 -4.66 30.99
CA PHE A 149 -15.00 -6.01 30.83
C PHE A 149 -15.24 -6.54 29.40
N LYS A 150 -14.32 -7.39 28.92
CA LYS A 150 -14.45 -8.06 27.62
C LYS A 150 -15.62 -9.07 27.68
N LEU A 151 -16.47 -9.08 26.65
CA LEU A 151 -17.47 -10.15 26.49
C LEU A 151 -16.75 -11.50 26.33
N PRO A 152 -17.13 -12.54 27.09
CA PRO A 152 -16.45 -13.82 27.05
C PRO A 152 -16.74 -14.56 25.74
N THR A 153 -15.71 -15.15 25.14
CA THR A 153 -15.88 -16.21 24.12
C THR A 153 -16.49 -17.45 24.77
N LEU A 154 -17.04 -18.37 23.96
CA LEU A 154 -17.61 -19.62 24.47
C LEU A 154 -16.59 -20.41 25.29
N THR A 155 -15.36 -20.51 24.80
CA THR A 155 -14.25 -21.17 25.51
C THR A 155 -13.91 -20.49 26.84
N GLU A 156 -13.91 -19.15 26.89
CA GLU A 156 -13.65 -18.41 28.13
C GLU A 156 -14.79 -18.58 29.15
N LEU A 157 -16.05 -18.54 28.69
CA LEU A 157 -17.21 -18.77 29.56
C LEU A 157 -17.22 -20.22 30.09
N HIS A 158 -16.93 -21.19 29.23
CA HIS A 158 -16.82 -22.60 29.62
C HIS A 158 -15.67 -22.82 30.62
N GLN A 159 -14.52 -22.18 30.41
CA GLN A 159 -13.41 -22.20 31.37
C GLN A 159 -13.83 -21.62 32.73
N TYR A 160 -14.55 -20.51 32.75
CA TYR A 160 -15.03 -19.88 33.99
C TYR A 160 -16.03 -20.78 34.74
N LEU A 161 -16.96 -21.41 34.03
CA LEU A 161 -17.99 -22.24 34.65
C LEU A 161 -17.45 -23.61 35.12
N PHE A 162 -16.56 -24.25 34.35
CA PHE A 162 -16.17 -25.65 34.57
C PHE A 162 -14.68 -25.88 34.85
N ASN A 163 -13.86 -24.81 34.94
CA ASN A 163 -12.40 -24.89 35.06
C ASN A 163 -11.73 -25.74 33.96
N LYS A 164 -12.36 -25.87 32.79
CA LYS A 164 -11.85 -26.64 31.65
C LYS A 164 -12.03 -25.83 30.36
N PRO A 165 -10.99 -25.71 29.52
CA PRO A 165 -11.14 -25.06 28.24
C PRO A 165 -11.87 -26.00 27.27
N PHE A 166 -12.69 -25.42 26.39
CA PHE A 166 -13.34 -26.12 25.30
C PHE A 166 -12.46 -26.04 24.04
N SER A 167 -12.08 -27.20 23.49
CA SER A 167 -11.06 -27.34 22.43
C SER A 167 -11.61 -27.58 21.02
N GLU A 168 -12.90 -27.88 20.87
CA GLU A 168 -13.55 -28.18 19.58
C GLU A 168 -14.41 -27.01 19.07
N ALA A 169 -13.94 -25.78 19.26
CA ALA A 169 -14.63 -24.58 18.75
C ALA A 169 -14.62 -24.53 17.22
N HIS A 170 -15.66 -23.93 16.63
CA HIS A 170 -15.91 -23.83 15.18
C HIS A 170 -16.35 -25.17 14.57
N ASN A 171 -17.25 -25.83 15.29
CA ASN A 171 -18.07 -26.93 14.79
C ASN A 171 -19.44 -26.76 15.44
N ALA A 172 -20.45 -26.43 14.63
CA ALA A 172 -21.79 -26.10 15.13
C ALA A 172 -22.32 -27.11 16.16
N THR A 173 -22.08 -28.41 15.98
CA THR A 173 -22.56 -29.44 16.91
C THR A 173 -21.84 -29.39 18.26
N ALA A 174 -20.54 -29.13 18.26
CA ALA A 174 -19.75 -28.98 19.48
C ALA A 174 -20.05 -27.65 20.19
N ASP A 175 -20.24 -26.58 19.41
CA ASP A 175 -20.57 -25.24 19.92
C ASP A 175 -21.99 -25.20 20.52
N VAL A 176 -22.97 -25.88 19.91
CA VAL A 176 -24.32 -26.06 20.50
C VAL A 176 -24.24 -26.83 21.80
N GLU A 177 -23.45 -27.92 21.87
CA GLU A 177 -23.34 -28.72 23.08
C GLU A 177 -22.68 -27.94 24.23
N ALA A 178 -21.61 -27.20 23.93
CA ALA A 178 -20.93 -26.33 24.89
C ALA A 178 -21.81 -25.16 25.33
N THR A 179 -22.53 -24.52 24.40
CA THR A 179 -23.45 -23.41 24.70
C THR A 179 -24.61 -23.88 25.55
N THR A 180 -25.22 -25.03 25.22
CA THR A 180 -26.28 -25.67 26.02
C THR A 180 -25.81 -25.89 27.45
N ARG A 181 -24.61 -26.46 27.60
CA ARG A 181 -24.03 -26.74 28.91
C ARG A 181 -23.80 -25.45 29.73
N CYS A 182 -23.24 -24.42 29.11
CA CYS A 182 -23.04 -23.11 29.76
C CYS A 182 -24.37 -22.48 30.18
N PHE A 183 -25.37 -22.48 29.29
CA PHE A 183 -26.69 -21.93 29.55
C PHE A 183 -27.39 -22.60 30.74
N LEU A 184 -27.48 -23.93 30.74
CA LEU A 184 -28.13 -24.68 31.82
C LEU A 184 -27.39 -24.53 33.15
N GLU A 185 -26.06 -24.43 33.12
CA GLU A 185 -25.25 -24.17 34.31
C GLU A 185 -25.47 -22.74 34.87
N LEU A 186 -25.65 -21.75 34.00
CA LEU A 186 -26.02 -20.39 34.41
C LEU A 186 -27.41 -20.37 35.07
N ILE A 187 -28.37 -21.15 34.57
CA ILE A 187 -29.68 -21.34 35.23
C ILE A 187 -29.50 -21.97 36.61
N ARG A 188 -28.73 -23.07 36.71
CA ARG A 188 -28.43 -23.77 37.97
C ARG A 188 -27.77 -22.85 39.00
N ARG A 189 -26.90 -21.94 38.56
CA ARG A 189 -26.24 -20.92 39.38
C ARG A 189 -27.09 -19.67 39.62
N LYS A 190 -28.37 -19.67 39.24
CA LYS A 190 -29.32 -18.56 39.41
C LYS A 190 -28.81 -17.24 38.78
N GLN A 191 -28.16 -17.32 37.61
CA GLN A 191 -27.62 -16.17 36.89
C GLN A 191 -28.61 -15.53 35.90
N TYR A 192 -29.82 -16.09 35.79
CA TYR A 192 -30.96 -15.51 35.05
C TYR A 192 -32.06 -15.11 36.03
N THR A 193 -32.86 -14.10 35.68
CA THR A 193 -34.05 -13.71 36.46
C THR A 193 -35.29 -14.49 36.02
N LYS A 194 -36.32 -14.52 36.87
CA LYS A 194 -37.60 -15.18 36.56
C LYS A 194 -38.31 -14.52 35.38
N GLU A 195 -38.14 -13.21 35.21
CA GLU A 195 -38.71 -12.45 34.08
C GLU A 195 -38.00 -12.81 32.77
N GLN A 196 -36.68 -13.06 32.81
CA GLN A 196 -35.93 -13.46 31.62
C GLN A 196 -36.35 -14.85 31.13
N LEU A 197 -36.53 -15.80 32.04
CA LEU A 197 -36.92 -17.17 31.69
C LEU A 197 -38.44 -17.36 31.52
N ASP A 198 -39.26 -16.36 31.89
CA ASP A 198 -40.72 -16.43 31.94
C ASP A 198 -41.20 -17.69 32.70
N VAL A 199 -40.78 -17.76 33.97
CA VAL A 199 -41.02 -18.87 34.91
C VAL A 199 -41.48 -18.37 36.29
N GLU A 200 -42.12 -19.25 37.05
CA GLU A 200 -42.52 -18.97 38.43
C GLU A 200 -41.30 -18.97 39.40
N PRO A 201 -41.38 -18.29 40.55
CA PRO A 201 -40.27 -18.20 41.51
C PRO A 201 -39.68 -19.55 41.94
N GLU A 202 -40.53 -20.57 42.12
CA GLU A 202 -40.14 -21.92 42.56
C GLU A 202 -39.32 -22.69 41.51
N TYR A 203 -39.26 -22.19 40.27
CA TYR A 203 -38.55 -22.85 39.16
C TYR A 203 -37.07 -23.09 39.48
N PHE A 204 -36.37 -22.11 40.06
CA PHE A 204 -34.94 -22.24 40.32
C PHE A 204 -34.64 -23.28 41.41
N GLU A 205 -35.51 -23.41 42.42
CA GLU A 205 -35.40 -24.49 43.39
C GLU A 205 -35.60 -25.86 42.74
N ASN A 206 -36.65 -26.00 41.92
CA ASN A 206 -36.96 -27.25 41.23
C ASN A 206 -35.85 -27.64 40.25
N PHE A 207 -35.36 -26.69 39.44
CA PHE A 207 -34.29 -26.92 38.48
C PHE A 207 -33.00 -27.39 39.16
N THR A 208 -32.66 -26.80 40.32
CA THR A 208 -31.48 -27.20 41.11
C THR A 208 -31.65 -28.57 41.76
N GLN A 209 -32.87 -28.95 42.14
CA GLN A 209 -33.16 -30.29 42.69
C GLN A 209 -33.05 -31.38 41.62
N GLU A 210 -33.59 -31.14 40.43
CA GLU A 210 -33.50 -32.06 39.29
C GLU A 210 -32.07 -32.13 38.71
N ASN A 211 -31.28 -31.05 38.85
CA ASN A 211 -29.89 -30.97 38.39
C ASN A 211 -28.93 -30.72 39.58
N PRO A 212 -28.69 -31.72 40.46
CA PRO A 212 -27.95 -31.53 41.71
C PRO A 212 -26.43 -31.39 41.52
N ALA A 213 -25.90 -31.80 40.37
CA ALA A 213 -24.49 -31.73 40.01
C ALA A 213 -24.25 -30.71 38.88
N GLU A 214 -22.98 -30.47 38.56
CA GLU A 214 -22.61 -29.71 37.36
C GLU A 214 -23.24 -30.32 36.11
N VAL A 215 -23.78 -29.49 35.23
CA VAL A 215 -24.40 -29.94 33.97
C VAL A 215 -23.36 -30.68 33.14
N GLN A 216 -23.70 -31.90 32.71
CA GLN A 216 -22.86 -32.75 31.88
C GLN A 216 -23.18 -32.56 30.40
N LEU A 217 -22.20 -32.84 29.54
CA LEU A 217 -22.42 -32.96 28.09
C LEU A 217 -23.27 -34.22 27.82
N ILE A 218 -24.10 -34.18 26.79
CA ILE A 218 -24.93 -35.33 26.37
C ILE A 218 -24.11 -36.37 25.58
N GLY A 219 -22.88 -36.02 25.19
CA GLY A 219 -21.90 -36.93 24.60
C GLY A 219 -22.10 -37.17 23.11
N LEU A 220 -22.47 -36.12 22.36
CA LEU A 220 -22.60 -36.22 20.91
C LEU A 220 -21.26 -36.59 20.26
N LYS A 221 -21.30 -37.38 19.20
CA LYS A 221 -20.11 -37.69 18.41
C LYS A 221 -19.87 -36.58 17.41
N HIS A 222 -18.86 -35.76 17.66
CA HIS A 222 -18.43 -34.70 16.75
C HIS A 222 -17.58 -35.28 15.61
N ILE A 223 -18.00 -35.08 14.37
CA ILE A 223 -17.20 -35.47 13.20
C ILE A 223 -16.06 -34.47 13.07
N ASN A 224 -14.84 -34.96 12.89
CA ASN A 224 -13.71 -34.10 12.58
C ASN A 224 -13.79 -33.69 11.09
N LEU A 225 -14.50 -32.59 10.83
CA LEU A 225 -14.78 -32.08 9.48
C LEU A 225 -13.50 -31.84 8.68
N LYS A 226 -12.45 -31.28 9.32
CA LYS A 226 -11.12 -31.10 8.69
C LYS A 226 -10.55 -32.40 8.14
N LYS A 227 -10.65 -33.48 8.92
CA LYS A 227 -10.14 -34.80 8.52
C LYS A 227 -10.98 -35.41 7.40
N GLU A 228 -12.31 -35.24 7.41
CA GLU A 228 -13.17 -35.75 6.35
C GLU A 228 -12.97 -34.98 5.03
N SER A 229 -12.91 -33.64 5.07
CA SER A 229 -12.56 -32.81 3.91
C SER A 229 -11.21 -33.20 3.32
N ALA A 230 -10.18 -33.40 4.16
CA ALA A 230 -8.87 -33.85 3.70
C ALA A 230 -8.90 -35.23 3.01
N LYS A 231 -9.73 -36.17 3.48
CA LYS A 231 -9.90 -37.49 2.81
C LYS A 231 -10.54 -37.35 1.44
N ILE A 232 -11.59 -36.54 1.33
CA ILE A 232 -12.29 -36.30 0.06
C ILE A 232 -11.33 -35.62 -0.93
N ASN A 233 -10.62 -34.57 -0.49
CA ASN A 233 -9.62 -33.88 -1.31
C ASN A 233 -8.51 -34.84 -1.77
N ALA A 234 -7.99 -35.70 -0.88
CA ALA A 234 -6.99 -36.70 -1.25
C ALA A 234 -7.52 -37.76 -2.23
N ARG A 235 -8.83 -38.07 -2.17
CA ARG A 235 -9.48 -38.97 -3.14
C ARG A 235 -9.64 -38.28 -4.49
N LEU A 236 -10.17 -37.05 -4.51
CA LEU A 236 -10.36 -36.27 -5.73
C LEU A 236 -9.05 -35.94 -6.43
N GLN A 237 -7.98 -35.61 -5.69
CA GLN A 237 -6.65 -35.43 -6.26
C GLN A 237 -6.11 -36.70 -6.92
N LYS A 238 -6.42 -37.89 -6.38
CA LYS A 238 -6.04 -39.17 -7.00
C LYS A 238 -6.89 -39.48 -8.24
N GLU A 239 -8.16 -39.10 -8.25
CA GLU A 239 -9.09 -39.29 -9.38
C GLU A 239 -8.84 -38.28 -10.51
N GLN A 240 -8.49 -37.04 -10.17
CA GLN A 240 -8.13 -35.94 -11.07
C GLN A 240 -6.63 -35.89 -11.38
N ALA A 241 -5.85 -36.90 -10.95
CA ALA A 241 -4.48 -37.10 -11.41
C ALA A 241 -4.49 -37.50 -12.89
N VAL A 242 -4.94 -36.58 -13.75
CA VAL A 242 -4.37 -36.45 -15.08
C VAL A 242 -2.89 -36.26 -14.81
N PRO A 243 -2.01 -37.09 -15.38
CA PRO A 243 -0.59 -36.79 -15.33
C PRO A 243 -0.48 -35.35 -15.83
N VAL A 244 0.10 -34.45 -15.04
CA VAL A 244 0.67 -33.24 -15.62
C VAL A 244 1.72 -33.80 -16.57
N THR A 245 1.33 -34.03 -17.82
CA THR A 245 2.26 -34.23 -18.91
C THR A 245 2.99 -32.92 -18.96
N ILE A 246 4.10 -32.86 -18.22
CA ILE A 246 5.16 -31.90 -18.46
C ILE A 246 5.43 -32.10 -19.93
N ASP A 247 4.93 -31.17 -20.73
CA ASP A 247 5.25 -31.15 -22.13
C ASP A 247 6.75 -30.95 -22.17
N LYS A 248 7.48 -32.03 -22.44
CA LYS A 248 8.94 -32.02 -22.42
C LYS A 248 9.48 -31.09 -23.50
N GLU A 249 8.69 -30.83 -24.56
CA GLU A 249 8.99 -29.80 -25.54
C GLU A 249 8.79 -28.41 -24.93
N ALA A 250 7.66 -28.10 -24.28
CA ALA A 250 7.44 -26.79 -23.67
C ALA A 250 8.39 -26.49 -22.48
N ALA A 251 8.70 -27.48 -21.65
CA ALA A 251 9.69 -27.37 -20.57
C ALA A 251 11.13 -27.25 -21.09
N SER A 252 11.42 -27.79 -22.29
CA SER A 252 12.67 -27.54 -23.00
C SER A 252 12.72 -26.14 -23.59
N GLN A 253 11.57 -25.57 -23.98
CA GLN A 253 11.47 -24.23 -24.59
C GLN A 253 11.78 -23.11 -23.59
N ILE A 254 11.43 -23.24 -22.30
CA ILE A 254 11.69 -22.18 -21.30
C ILE A 254 13.17 -22.00 -20.92
N LYS A 255 14.05 -22.95 -21.26
CA LYS A 255 15.46 -22.89 -20.88
C LYS A 255 16.14 -21.63 -21.43
N ASP A 256 15.88 -21.33 -22.70
CA ASP A 256 16.48 -20.20 -23.42
C ASP A 256 15.59 -18.95 -23.42
N VAL A 257 14.45 -18.99 -22.72
CA VAL A 257 13.55 -17.83 -22.57
C VAL A 257 14.12 -16.85 -21.56
N ASP A 258 14.11 -15.57 -21.92
CA ASP A 258 14.48 -14.50 -21.01
C ASP A 258 13.37 -14.26 -19.98
N PHE A 259 13.76 -14.11 -18.72
CA PHE A 259 12.86 -13.77 -17.62
C PHE A 259 13.10 -12.33 -17.15
N ALA A 260 12.03 -11.65 -16.74
CA ALA A 260 12.07 -10.32 -16.15
C ALA A 260 11.05 -10.25 -15.00
N HIS A 261 11.45 -9.71 -13.85
CA HIS A 261 10.51 -9.50 -12.75
C HIS A 261 9.59 -8.31 -13.03
N LEU A 262 8.27 -8.56 -12.99
CA LEU A 262 7.22 -7.57 -13.27
C LEU A 262 6.55 -6.98 -12.03
N HIS A 263 6.75 -7.56 -10.84
CA HIS A 263 6.13 -7.14 -9.58
C HIS A 263 7.20 -7.04 -8.49
N ASN A 264 7.71 -5.83 -8.26
CA ASN A 264 8.79 -5.56 -7.33
C ASN A 264 8.56 -4.25 -6.57
N HIS A 265 8.88 -4.27 -5.28
CA HIS A 265 8.79 -3.10 -4.42
C HIS A 265 10.17 -2.52 -4.14
N SER A 266 10.30 -1.21 -4.30
CA SER A 266 11.50 -0.46 -3.91
C SER A 266 11.33 0.16 -2.51
N GLN A 267 12.37 0.81 -2.01
CA GLN A 267 12.37 1.59 -0.76
C GLN A 267 11.24 2.64 -0.69
N TYR A 268 10.61 2.99 -1.82
CA TYR A 268 9.45 3.89 -1.89
C TYR A 268 8.12 3.21 -1.58
N SER A 269 8.09 1.88 -1.47
CA SER A 269 7.13 1.16 -0.63
C SER A 269 7.54 1.35 0.83
N ILE A 270 7.24 2.55 1.35
CA ILE A 270 7.75 3.10 2.62
C ILE A 270 7.54 2.11 3.77
N LEU A 271 8.63 1.78 4.47
CA LEU A 271 8.68 0.82 5.57
C LEU A 271 8.14 -0.59 5.22
N GLN A 272 8.14 -0.97 3.94
CA GLN A 272 7.71 -2.29 3.49
C GLN A 272 8.75 -3.00 2.63
N SER A 273 9.62 -2.29 1.91
CA SER A 273 10.70 -2.91 1.16
C SER A 273 12.06 -2.34 1.58
N THR A 274 13.06 -3.21 1.60
CA THR A 274 14.47 -2.87 1.85
C THR A 274 15.25 -2.66 0.54
N ILE A 275 14.64 -2.90 -0.62
CA ILE A 275 15.33 -2.80 -1.92
C ILE A 275 15.50 -1.34 -2.32
N SER A 276 16.73 -0.82 -2.33
CA SER A 276 16.95 0.49 -2.94
C SER A 276 16.74 0.43 -4.45
N VAL A 277 16.35 1.55 -5.08
CA VAL A 277 16.19 1.62 -6.55
C VAL A 277 17.45 1.18 -7.29
N LYS A 278 18.63 1.47 -6.74
CA LYS A 278 19.91 1.06 -7.33
C LYS A 278 20.11 -0.45 -7.22
N ASP A 279 19.76 -1.03 -6.08
CA ASP A 279 19.93 -2.47 -5.85
C ASP A 279 18.93 -3.29 -6.68
N LEU A 280 17.72 -2.78 -6.91
CA LEU A 280 16.75 -3.39 -7.84
C LEU A 280 17.34 -3.51 -9.26
N VAL A 281 17.90 -2.41 -9.78
CA VAL A 281 18.54 -2.39 -11.11
C VAL A 281 19.79 -3.27 -11.14
N ALA A 282 20.59 -3.25 -10.07
CA ALA A 282 21.79 -4.08 -9.97
C ALA A 282 21.47 -5.59 -9.92
N ALA A 283 20.42 -5.98 -9.21
CA ALA A 283 19.95 -7.37 -9.13
C ALA A 283 19.47 -7.87 -10.49
N ALA A 284 18.65 -7.09 -11.20
CA ALA A 284 18.22 -7.41 -12.56
C ALA A 284 19.41 -7.50 -13.54
N ALA A 285 20.40 -6.61 -13.39
CA ALA A 285 21.61 -6.62 -14.21
C ALA A 285 22.49 -7.85 -13.95
N ARG A 286 22.64 -8.28 -12.68
CA ARG A 286 23.36 -9.49 -12.28
C ARG A 286 22.80 -10.74 -12.99
N GLU A 287 21.48 -10.79 -13.10
CA GLU A 287 20.75 -11.89 -13.74
C GLU A 287 20.56 -11.73 -15.27
N ASN A 288 21.17 -10.70 -15.88
CA ASN A 288 21.03 -10.36 -17.30
C ASN A 288 19.57 -10.29 -17.79
N MET A 289 18.67 -9.75 -16.97
CA MET A 289 17.26 -9.61 -17.35
C MET A 289 17.08 -8.54 -18.44
N PRO A 290 16.22 -8.76 -19.46
CA PRO A 290 15.96 -7.77 -20.51
C PRO A 290 15.15 -6.56 -20.04
N ALA A 291 14.47 -6.69 -18.89
CA ALA A 291 13.65 -5.66 -18.30
C ALA A 291 13.53 -5.87 -16.79
N VAL A 292 13.10 -4.84 -16.08
CA VAL A 292 12.67 -4.94 -14.68
C VAL A 292 11.57 -3.91 -14.44
N ALA A 293 10.57 -4.27 -13.64
CA ALA A 293 9.50 -3.37 -13.23
C ALA A 293 9.69 -2.85 -11.81
N MET A 294 9.23 -1.62 -11.56
CA MET A 294 9.05 -1.06 -10.22
C MET A 294 7.56 -0.78 -10.01
N THR A 295 6.94 -1.42 -9.02
CA THR A 295 5.49 -1.44 -8.77
C THR A 295 5.20 -1.13 -7.32
N ASP A 296 5.63 0.04 -6.84
CA ASP A 296 5.48 0.42 -5.44
C ASP A 296 4.01 0.59 -4.99
N HIS A 297 3.78 0.44 -3.68
CA HIS A 297 2.44 0.51 -3.04
C HIS A 297 1.78 1.87 -3.24
N GLY A 298 0.83 1.95 -4.17
CA GLY A 298 -0.07 3.06 -4.42
C GLY A 298 0.59 4.38 -4.82
N ASN A 299 1.91 4.41 -5.05
CA ASN A 299 2.68 5.63 -5.29
C ASN A 299 3.66 5.51 -6.46
N MET A 300 4.17 6.66 -6.91
CA MET A 300 5.14 6.77 -8.00
C MET A 300 6.40 7.54 -7.60
N MET A 301 6.71 7.57 -6.30
CA MET A 301 7.76 8.41 -5.72
C MET A 301 9.15 8.09 -6.28
N GLY A 302 9.44 6.81 -6.54
CA GLY A 302 10.71 6.35 -7.08
C GLY A 302 10.87 6.45 -8.59
N ALA A 303 9.83 6.86 -9.34
CA ALA A 303 9.78 6.66 -10.79
C ALA A 303 10.94 7.34 -11.53
N PHE A 304 11.25 8.60 -11.19
CA PHE A 304 12.35 9.34 -11.81
C PHE A 304 13.71 8.71 -11.51
N HIS A 305 13.95 8.37 -10.24
CA HIS A 305 15.19 7.72 -9.79
C HIS A 305 15.38 6.38 -10.50
N PHE A 306 14.32 5.60 -10.69
CA PHE A 306 14.36 4.30 -11.34
C PHE A 306 14.68 4.38 -12.84
N VAL A 307 13.98 5.24 -13.59
CA VAL A 307 14.30 5.47 -15.02
C VAL A 307 15.74 5.94 -15.18
N THR A 308 16.19 6.85 -14.31
CA THR A 308 17.57 7.36 -14.33
C THR A 308 18.59 6.27 -14.02
N ALA A 309 18.32 5.42 -13.02
CA ALA A 309 19.20 4.31 -12.66
C ALA A 309 19.36 3.30 -13.82
N VAL A 310 18.25 2.92 -14.47
CA VAL A 310 18.28 2.03 -15.65
C VAL A 310 18.99 2.69 -16.83
N SER A 311 18.75 3.99 -17.08
CA SER A 311 19.46 4.74 -18.12
C SER A 311 20.97 4.76 -17.89
N ASN A 312 21.41 4.98 -16.64
CA ASN A 312 22.83 4.96 -16.27
C ASN A 312 23.46 3.58 -16.44
N HIS A 313 22.77 2.50 -16.04
CA HIS A 313 23.20 1.12 -16.33
C HIS A 313 23.36 0.89 -17.83
N ASN A 314 22.35 1.26 -18.62
CA ASN A 314 22.36 1.09 -20.07
C ASN A 314 23.49 1.89 -20.74
N LYS A 315 23.81 3.10 -20.27
CA LYS A 315 24.98 3.87 -20.75
C LYS A 315 26.29 3.12 -20.47
N GLY A 316 26.42 2.53 -19.28
CA GLY A 316 27.58 1.69 -18.92
C GLY A 316 27.72 0.47 -19.83
N VAL A 317 26.63 -0.28 -20.04
CA VAL A 317 26.61 -1.45 -20.92
C VAL A 317 26.94 -1.08 -22.37
N LYS A 318 26.37 0.01 -22.91
CA LYS A 318 26.69 0.50 -24.27
C LYS A 318 28.17 0.85 -24.42
N ALA A 319 28.77 1.50 -23.42
CA ALA A 319 30.20 1.81 -23.43
C ALA A 319 31.06 0.53 -23.40
N GLN A 320 30.69 -0.46 -22.59
CA GLN A 320 31.36 -1.76 -22.54
C GLN A 320 31.23 -2.53 -23.86
N HIS A 321 30.04 -2.54 -24.47
CA HIS A 321 29.80 -3.17 -25.78
C HIS A 321 30.66 -2.55 -26.86
N LYS A 322 30.76 -1.21 -26.90
CA LYS A 322 31.62 -0.50 -27.85
C LYS A 322 33.10 -0.87 -27.66
N GLN A 323 33.59 -0.92 -26.41
CA GLN A 323 34.96 -1.34 -26.12
C GLN A 323 35.22 -2.81 -26.50
N ALA A 324 34.25 -3.69 -26.27
CA ALA A 324 34.35 -5.09 -26.65
C ALA A 324 34.38 -5.27 -28.18
N GLU A 325 33.54 -4.54 -28.93
CA GLU A 325 33.57 -4.52 -30.39
C GLU A 325 34.93 -4.04 -30.93
N GLU A 326 35.46 -2.94 -30.39
CA GLU A 326 36.78 -2.41 -30.77
C GLU A 326 37.92 -3.37 -30.44
N ALA A 327 37.79 -4.16 -29.37
CA ALA A 327 38.78 -5.16 -28.94
C ALA A 327 38.57 -6.57 -29.52
N GLY A 328 37.51 -6.80 -30.31
CA GLY A 328 37.14 -8.13 -30.80
C GLY A 328 36.73 -9.12 -29.71
N LEU A 329 36.24 -8.64 -28.57
CA LEU A 329 35.79 -9.43 -27.42
C LEU A 329 34.27 -9.62 -27.44
N GLU A 330 33.80 -10.63 -26.71
CA GLU A 330 32.38 -10.89 -26.53
C GLU A 330 31.71 -9.76 -25.71
N LYS A 331 30.53 -9.32 -26.17
CA LYS A 331 29.71 -8.32 -25.48
C LYS A 331 29.16 -8.92 -24.19
N LYS A 332 29.47 -8.28 -23.05
CA LYS A 332 28.95 -8.66 -21.74
C LYS A 332 27.90 -7.67 -21.26
N GLY A 333 26.93 -8.16 -20.49
CA GLY A 333 25.83 -7.37 -19.94
C GLY A 333 24.73 -7.09 -20.95
N LYS A 334 23.51 -6.91 -20.44
CA LYS A 334 22.30 -6.72 -21.23
C LYS A 334 21.73 -5.32 -21.05
N ILE A 335 21.23 -4.75 -22.14
CA ILE A 335 20.42 -3.53 -22.10
C ILE A 335 19.06 -3.88 -21.54
N MET A 336 18.60 -3.08 -20.60
CA MET A 336 17.39 -3.33 -19.83
C MET A 336 16.33 -2.28 -20.11
N LYS A 337 15.08 -2.71 -20.34
CA LYS A 337 13.92 -1.81 -20.39
C LYS A 337 13.44 -1.48 -18.97
N PRO A 338 13.30 -0.20 -18.60
CA PRO A 338 12.60 0.18 -17.37
C PRO A 338 11.08 0.03 -17.58
N ILE A 339 10.41 -0.68 -16.69
CA ILE A 339 8.93 -0.75 -16.66
C ILE A 339 8.45 -0.01 -15.42
N ILE A 340 7.73 1.10 -15.60
CA ILE A 340 7.13 1.84 -14.49
C ILE A 340 5.73 1.29 -14.26
N GLY A 341 5.45 0.85 -13.04
CA GLY A 341 4.12 0.48 -12.60
C GLY A 341 3.81 0.98 -11.20
N CYS A 342 2.66 0.57 -10.70
CA CYS A 342 2.18 0.88 -9.36
C CYS A 342 1.20 -0.22 -8.92
N GLU A 343 1.32 -0.67 -7.67
CA GLU A 343 0.34 -1.57 -7.06
C GLU A 343 -0.73 -0.74 -6.34
N PHE A 344 -1.89 -0.54 -6.98
CA PHE A 344 -2.98 0.27 -6.47
C PHE A 344 -3.89 -0.49 -5.52
N PHE A 345 -4.44 0.24 -4.54
CA PHE A 345 -5.49 -0.23 -3.66
C PHE A 345 -6.87 0.12 -4.26
N VAL A 346 -7.54 -0.85 -4.88
CA VAL A 346 -8.80 -0.67 -5.61
C VAL A 346 -9.99 -1.01 -4.73
N CYS A 347 -10.66 0.03 -4.22
CA CYS A 347 -11.82 -0.06 -3.34
C CYS A 347 -13.14 0.12 -4.10
N GLU A 348 -14.28 -0.08 -3.44
CA GLU A 348 -15.61 0.12 -4.06
C GLU A 348 -15.84 1.60 -4.42
N ASN A 349 -15.45 2.50 -3.52
CA ASN A 349 -15.58 3.95 -3.68
C ASN A 349 -14.47 4.67 -2.90
N HIS A 350 -13.54 5.27 -3.64
CA HIS A 350 -12.37 5.95 -3.05
C HIS A 350 -12.74 7.16 -2.20
N ALA A 351 -13.88 7.80 -2.47
CA ALA A 351 -14.37 8.94 -1.70
C ALA A 351 -15.08 8.55 -0.38
N ASP A 352 -15.47 7.28 -0.21
CA ASP A 352 -16.11 6.83 1.03
C ASP A 352 -15.06 6.61 2.14
N LYS A 353 -15.15 7.44 3.18
CA LYS A 353 -14.33 7.36 4.41
C LYS A 353 -15.15 7.02 5.65
N THR A 354 -16.44 6.70 5.48
CA THR A 354 -17.34 6.29 6.57
C THR A 354 -17.11 4.85 7.01
N ARG A 355 -16.55 4.03 6.12
CA ARG A 355 -16.22 2.63 6.35
C ARG A 355 -14.76 2.34 6.00
N LYS A 356 -14.19 1.32 6.65
CA LYS A 356 -12.87 0.80 6.30
C LYS A 356 -12.98 -0.17 5.14
N ASP A 357 -12.65 0.33 3.96
CA ASP A 357 -12.39 -0.45 2.76
C ASP A 357 -11.01 -0.06 2.24
N ASN A 358 -10.02 -0.94 2.44
CA ASN A 358 -8.67 -0.72 1.94
C ASN A 358 -8.49 -1.17 0.49
N GLY A 359 -9.52 -1.76 -0.14
CA GLY A 359 -9.47 -2.25 -1.51
C GLY A 359 -8.60 -3.49 -1.74
N TYR A 360 -8.61 -3.94 -2.99
CA TYR A 360 -7.77 -5.02 -3.51
C TYR A 360 -6.47 -4.48 -4.11
N GLN A 361 -5.40 -5.26 -4.05
CA GLN A 361 -4.10 -4.87 -4.62
C GLN A 361 -4.00 -5.24 -6.10
N ILE A 362 -3.97 -4.24 -6.99
CA ILE A 362 -3.93 -4.44 -8.45
C ILE A 362 -2.70 -3.75 -9.03
N VAL A 363 -1.93 -4.49 -9.83
CA VAL A 363 -0.71 -3.96 -10.45
C VAL A 363 -1.04 -3.39 -11.82
N LEU A 364 -0.76 -2.10 -12.02
CA LEU A 364 -0.84 -1.43 -13.31
C LEU A 364 0.55 -0.99 -13.78
N MET A 365 0.87 -1.20 -15.05
CA MET A 365 2.16 -0.84 -15.66
C MET A 365 1.95 0.04 -16.89
N ALA A 366 2.82 1.03 -17.09
CA ALA A 366 2.78 1.92 -18.23
C ALA A 366 3.47 1.30 -19.46
N LYS A 367 2.75 1.20 -20.58
CA LYS A 367 3.33 0.76 -21.86
C LYS A 367 4.28 1.79 -22.45
N ASN A 368 4.02 3.07 -22.23
CA ASN A 368 4.74 4.20 -22.82
C ASN A 368 4.57 5.46 -21.96
N LYS A 369 5.07 6.61 -22.44
CA LYS A 369 5.01 7.89 -21.72
C LYS A 369 3.58 8.37 -21.42
N LYS A 370 2.59 8.06 -22.28
CA LYS A 370 1.18 8.38 -22.01
C LYS A 370 0.63 7.53 -20.87
N GLY A 371 0.92 6.23 -20.88
CA GLY A 371 0.60 5.33 -19.76
C GLY A 371 1.21 5.81 -18.44
N TYR A 372 2.43 6.33 -18.45
CA TYR A 372 3.04 6.96 -17.27
C TYR A 372 2.21 8.12 -16.73
N HIS A 373 1.70 8.99 -17.60
CA HIS A 373 0.85 10.11 -17.19
C HIS A 373 -0.49 9.63 -16.62
N ASN A 374 -1.05 8.55 -17.15
CA ASN A 374 -2.24 7.93 -16.59
C ASN A 374 -1.99 7.34 -15.19
N LEU A 375 -0.87 6.64 -14.98
CA LEU A 375 -0.45 6.20 -13.66
C LEU A 375 -0.23 7.37 -12.70
N ALA A 376 0.38 8.47 -13.17
CA ALA A 376 0.63 9.65 -12.36
C ALA A 376 -0.67 10.29 -11.87
N LYS A 377 -1.71 10.33 -12.73
CA LYS A 377 -3.05 10.82 -12.35
C LYS A 377 -3.76 9.89 -11.38
N LEU A 378 -3.71 8.58 -11.59
CA LEU A 378 -4.25 7.58 -10.66
C LEU A 378 -3.58 7.68 -9.27
N SER A 379 -2.25 7.72 -9.24
CA SER A 379 -1.47 7.90 -8.02
C SER A 379 -1.79 9.23 -7.32
N SER A 380 -1.94 10.31 -8.09
CA SER A 380 -2.30 11.62 -7.54
C SER A 380 -3.68 11.57 -6.88
N ALA A 381 -4.70 11.10 -7.59
CA ALA A 381 -6.05 10.95 -7.06
C ALA A 381 -6.12 10.03 -5.83
N ALA A 382 -5.29 8.98 -5.79
CA ALA A 382 -5.19 8.08 -4.65
C ALA A 382 -4.69 8.78 -3.38
N PHE A 383 -3.75 9.72 -3.51
CA PHE A 383 -3.20 10.51 -2.40
C PHE A 383 -3.92 11.82 -2.10
N THR A 384 -4.71 12.36 -3.06
CA THR A 384 -5.48 13.58 -2.85
C THR A 384 -6.90 13.27 -2.36
N ASP A 385 -7.65 12.50 -3.13
CA ASP A 385 -9.08 12.31 -2.90
C ASP A 385 -9.34 10.99 -2.15
N GLY A 386 -8.63 9.93 -2.56
CA GLY A 386 -8.85 8.56 -2.12
C GLY A 386 -8.16 8.14 -0.82
N PHE A 387 -7.29 9.00 -0.26
CA PHE A 387 -6.48 8.63 0.89
C PHE A 387 -7.35 8.43 2.15
N TYR A 388 -7.24 7.25 2.74
CA TYR A 388 -7.84 6.91 4.02
C TYR A 388 -6.80 6.27 4.95
N TYR A 389 -6.75 4.93 5.07
CA TYR A 389 -5.62 4.23 5.70
C TYR A 389 -4.49 3.96 4.71
N VAL A 390 -4.84 3.83 3.43
CA VAL A 390 -3.95 3.63 2.28
C VAL A 390 -4.42 4.57 1.17
N PRO A 391 -3.56 4.92 0.18
CA PRO A 391 -3.98 5.67 -1.00
C PRO A 391 -4.83 4.77 -1.91
N ARG A 392 -6.13 5.07 -2.05
CA ARG A 392 -7.08 4.20 -2.76
C ARG A 392 -7.58 4.81 -4.05
N VAL A 393 -7.86 3.96 -5.04
CA VAL A 393 -8.61 4.31 -6.25
C VAL A 393 -9.86 3.44 -6.33
N ASP A 394 -10.78 3.75 -7.24
CA ASP A 394 -11.88 2.86 -7.58
C ASP A 394 -11.85 2.48 -9.07
N LYS A 395 -12.70 1.51 -9.43
CA LYS A 395 -12.82 1.01 -10.81
C LYS A 395 -13.20 2.10 -11.81
N LYS A 396 -14.00 3.10 -11.42
CA LYS A 396 -14.42 4.19 -12.32
C LYS A 396 -13.23 5.09 -12.69
N LEU A 397 -12.38 5.38 -11.71
CA LEU A 397 -11.18 6.15 -11.94
C LEU A 397 -10.18 5.39 -12.84
N ILE A 398 -10.06 4.07 -12.63
CA ILE A 398 -9.25 3.20 -13.51
C ILE A 398 -9.81 3.21 -14.93
N GLU A 399 -11.12 3.03 -15.13
CA GLU A 399 -11.75 3.09 -16.45
C GLU A 399 -11.47 4.40 -17.17
N HIS A 400 -11.41 5.53 -16.44
CA HIS A 400 -11.11 6.84 -17.00
C HIS A 400 -9.65 6.99 -17.45
N TYR A 401 -8.70 6.32 -16.79
CA TYR A 401 -7.26 6.41 -17.07
C TYR A 401 -6.64 5.10 -17.58
N LYS A 402 -7.43 4.17 -18.11
CA LYS A 402 -6.96 2.82 -18.48
C LYS A 402 -6.07 2.75 -19.73
N GLU A 403 -6.11 3.78 -20.58
CA GLU A 403 -5.38 3.77 -21.85
C GLU A 403 -3.87 3.66 -21.62
N ASP A 404 -3.17 2.99 -22.53
CA ASP A 404 -1.72 2.80 -22.47
C ASP A 404 -1.19 2.06 -21.21
N LEU A 405 -2.07 1.35 -20.48
CA LEU A 405 -1.72 0.56 -19.30
C LEU A 405 -1.83 -0.96 -19.55
N ILE A 406 -1.02 -1.73 -18.82
CA ILE A 406 -1.13 -3.18 -18.65
C ILE A 406 -1.59 -3.47 -17.21
N CYS A 407 -2.47 -4.45 -17.04
CA CYS A 407 -3.03 -4.85 -15.75
C CYS A 407 -2.64 -6.29 -15.40
N LEU A 408 -2.15 -6.50 -14.18
CA LEU A 408 -2.03 -7.83 -13.58
C LEU A 408 -3.13 -8.01 -12.52
N THR A 409 -3.68 -9.22 -12.41
CA THR A 409 -4.74 -9.50 -11.42
C THR A 409 -4.29 -9.35 -9.95
N GLY A 410 -2.98 -9.24 -9.70
CA GLY A 410 -2.41 -8.98 -8.39
C GLY A 410 -2.04 -10.24 -7.62
N ASN A 411 -1.55 -10.02 -6.40
CA ASN A 411 -1.18 -11.07 -5.46
C ASN A 411 -2.40 -11.71 -4.76
N LEU A 412 -2.21 -12.46 -3.67
CA LEU A 412 -3.34 -13.06 -2.92
C LEU A 412 -4.36 -12.02 -2.40
N TYR A 413 -3.97 -10.75 -2.29
CA TYR A 413 -4.81 -9.59 -1.97
C TYR A 413 -5.38 -8.89 -3.22
N GLY A 414 -5.06 -9.35 -4.43
CA GLY A 414 -5.73 -8.92 -5.66
C GLY A 414 -7.17 -9.39 -5.72
N GLU A 415 -8.00 -8.74 -6.55
CA GLU A 415 -9.45 -8.95 -6.52
C GLU A 415 -9.84 -10.38 -6.89
N VAL A 416 -9.26 -10.93 -7.97
CA VAL A 416 -9.58 -12.28 -8.44
C VAL A 416 -9.05 -13.34 -7.45
N PRO A 417 -7.75 -13.34 -7.06
CA PRO A 417 -7.23 -14.31 -6.09
C PRO A 417 -7.93 -14.24 -4.73
N SER A 418 -8.16 -13.03 -4.21
CA SER A 418 -8.82 -12.83 -2.92
C SER A 418 -10.26 -13.34 -2.94
N LYS A 419 -11.02 -13.11 -4.02
CA LYS A 419 -12.38 -13.64 -4.14
C LYS A 419 -12.41 -15.16 -4.21
N VAL A 420 -11.46 -15.82 -4.87
CA VAL A 420 -11.34 -17.29 -4.83
C VAL A 420 -11.17 -17.78 -3.39
N LEU A 421 -10.32 -17.12 -2.59
CA LEU A 421 -10.04 -17.52 -1.21
C LEU A 421 -11.16 -17.21 -0.21
N ASN A 422 -11.84 -16.07 -0.39
CA ASN A 422 -12.67 -15.45 0.65
C ASN A 422 -14.16 -15.39 0.30
N VAL A 423 -14.56 -15.59 -0.96
CA VAL A 423 -15.93 -15.36 -1.41
C VAL A 423 -16.48 -16.53 -2.23
N GLY A 424 -15.77 -16.96 -3.27
CA GLY A 424 -16.20 -18.03 -4.17
C GLY A 424 -15.70 -17.82 -5.60
N GLU A 425 -15.67 -18.92 -6.37
CA GLU A 425 -15.16 -18.92 -7.75
C GLU A 425 -16.03 -18.10 -8.71
N ASN A 426 -17.35 -18.11 -8.55
CA ASN A 426 -18.27 -17.36 -9.40
C ASN A 426 -17.99 -15.85 -9.34
N GLN A 427 -17.84 -15.29 -8.13
CA GLN A 427 -17.56 -13.86 -7.95
C GLN A 427 -16.14 -13.50 -8.41
N ALA A 428 -15.18 -14.42 -8.29
CA ALA A 428 -13.85 -14.25 -8.83
C ALA A 428 -13.87 -14.24 -10.37
N GLU A 429 -14.67 -15.11 -11.00
CA GLU A 429 -14.86 -15.16 -12.44
C GLU A 429 -15.52 -13.88 -12.97
N GLU A 430 -16.56 -13.38 -12.30
CA GLU A 430 -17.18 -12.08 -12.62
C GLU A 430 -16.17 -10.93 -12.54
N ALA A 431 -15.33 -10.93 -11.51
CA ALA A 431 -14.26 -9.94 -11.38
C ALA A 431 -13.26 -10.03 -12.53
N LEU A 432 -12.79 -11.24 -12.87
CA LEU A 432 -11.86 -11.46 -13.98
C LEU A 432 -12.45 -10.97 -15.30
N LEU A 433 -13.73 -11.26 -15.56
CA LEU A 433 -14.42 -10.81 -16.78
C LEU A 433 -14.52 -9.29 -16.86
N TRP A 434 -14.76 -8.61 -15.73
CA TRP A 434 -14.74 -7.14 -15.70
C TRP A 434 -13.36 -6.58 -16.05
N TRP A 435 -12.29 -7.13 -15.47
CA TRP A 435 -10.92 -6.72 -15.81
C TRP A 435 -10.60 -7.01 -17.28
N LYS A 436 -11.10 -8.14 -17.81
CA LYS A 436 -10.88 -8.55 -19.20
C LYS A 436 -11.61 -7.62 -20.17
N GLU A 437 -12.85 -7.26 -19.88
CA GLU A 437 -13.59 -6.28 -20.68
C GLU A 437 -12.90 -4.91 -20.67
N THR A 438 -12.33 -4.52 -19.52
CA THR A 438 -11.69 -3.23 -19.34
C THR A 438 -10.35 -3.12 -20.08
N PHE A 439 -9.46 -4.10 -19.93
CA PHE A 439 -8.06 -4.07 -20.42
C PHE A 439 -7.80 -4.97 -21.64
N GLN A 440 -8.72 -5.89 -21.97
CA GLN A 440 -8.62 -6.76 -23.14
C GLN A 440 -7.29 -7.53 -23.17
N ASP A 441 -6.53 -7.42 -24.27
CA ASP A 441 -5.24 -8.08 -24.46
C ASP A 441 -4.15 -7.59 -23.50
N ASP A 442 -4.39 -6.49 -22.78
CA ASP A 442 -3.48 -5.94 -21.77
C ASP A 442 -3.78 -6.42 -20.35
N LEU A 443 -4.70 -7.37 -20.17
CA LEU A 443 -4.90 -8.09 -18.92
C LEU A 443 -4.07 -9.38 -18.89
N TYR A 444 -3.40 -9.61 -17.76
CA TYR A 444 -2.72 -10.86 -17.46
C TYR A 444 -3.15 -11.39 -16.08
N VAL A 445 -3.41 -12.69 -16.01
CA VAL A 445 -3.60 -13.38 -14.73
C VAL A 445 -2.22 -13.64 -14.11
N GLU A 446 -2.01 -13.06 -12.95
CA GLU A 446 -0.75 -13.17 -12.20
C GLU A 446 -0.77 -14.41 -11.31
N ILE A 447 0.30 -15.21 -11.38
CA ILE A 447 0.49 -16.38 -10.51
C ILE A 447 1.84 -16.32 -9.79
N MET A 448 1.82 -16.71 -8.52
CA MET A 448 2.97 -16.70 -7.60
C MET A 448 3.10 -18.04 -6.89
N ARG A 449 4.34 -18.39 -6.52
CA ARG A 449 4.68 -19.65 -5.83
C ARG A 449 5.75 -19.42 -4.78
N HIS A 450 5.30 -19.06 -3.59
CA HIS A 450 6.07 -18.94 -2.35
C HIS A 450 5.93 -20.19 -1.46
N ASN A 451 5.41 -21.30 -2.00
CA ASN A 451 5.16 -22.54 -1.26
C ASN A 451 4.12 -22.37 -0.13
N GLN A 452 3.05 -21.62 -0.41
CA GLN A 452 1.94 -21.40 0.52
C GLN A 452 0.73 -22.25 0.15
N GLU A 453 -0.01 -22.70 1.16
CA GLU A 453 -1.21 -23.52 0.93
C GLU A 453 -2.29 -22.74 0.18
N ASP A 454 -2.40 -21.45 0.50
CA ASP A 454 -3.26 -20.43 -0.09
C ASP A 454 -3.05 -20.37 -1.61
N GLU A 455 -1.78 -20.25 -2.04
CA GLU A 455 -1.40 -20.21 -3.45
C GLU A 455 -1.62 -21.55 -4.14
N ASN A 456 -1.32 -22.66 -3.46
CA ASN A 456 -1.54 -24.00 -3.99
C ASN A 456 -3.03 -24.30 -4.25
N ARG A 457 -3.93 -23.64 -3.51
CA ARG A 457 -5.38 -23.71 -3.72
C ARG A 457 -5.86 -22.76 -4.83
N VAL A 458 -5.34 -21.53 -4.85
CA VAL A 458 -5.79 -20.49 -5.80
C VAL A 458 -5.24 -20.70 -7.21
N ASN A 459 -3.97 -21.07 -7.34
CA ASN A 459 -3.30 -21.17 -8.65
C ASN A 459 -4.01 -22.11 -9.64
N PRO A 460 -4.47 -23.33 -9.25
CA PRO A 460 -5.23 -24.19 -10.16
C PRO A 460 -6.50 -23.52 -10.69
N VAL A 461 -7.24 -22.81 -9.83
CA VAL A 461 -8.45 -22.07 -10.19
C VAL A 461 -8.11 -20.92 -11.15
N LEU A 462 -7.07 -20.14 -10.85
CA LEU A 462 -6.61 -19.05 -11.72
C LEU A 462 -6.17 -19.56 -13.11
N ILE A 463 -5.41 -20.65 -13.17
CA ILE A 463 -4.97 -21.27 -14.43
C ILE A 463 -6.18 -21.75 -15.24
N GLN A 464 -7.16 -22.39 -14.58
CA GLN A 464 -8.38 -22.84 -15.24
C GLN A 464 -9.22 -21.66 -15.75
N MET A 465 -9.39 -20.60 -14.96
CA MET A 465 -10.11 -19.40 -15.37
C MET A 465 -9.42 -18.67 -16.52
N ALA A 466 -8.09 -18.52 -16.45
CA ALA A 466 -7.28 -17.93 -17.51
C ALA A 466 -7.46 -18.70 -18.83
N LYS A 467 -7.42 -20.04 -18.78
CA LYS A 467 -7.66 -20.90 -19.95
C LYS A 467 -9.10 -20.83 -20.46
N LYS A 468 -10.09 -20.85 -19.56
CA LYS A 468 -11.53 -20.77 -19.90
C LYS A 468 -11.85 -19.48 -20.65
N HIS A 469 -11.23 -18.39 -20.24
CA HIS A 469 -11.49 -17.05 -20.75
C HIS A 469 -10.41 -16.52 -21.68
N ASP A 470 -9.46 -17.34 -22.14
CA ASP A 470 -8.40 -16.91 -23.05
C ASP A 470 -7.68 -15.62 -22.56
N VAL A 471 -7.24 -15.64 -21.29
CA VAL A 471 -6.41 -14.59 -20.68
C VAL A 471 -5.01 -15.16 -20.43
N LYS A 472 -3.97 -14.43 -20.77
CA LYS A 472 -2.58 -14.88 -20.62
C LYS A 472 -2.19 -14.92 -19.14
N LEU A 473 -1.37 -15.91 -18.78
CA LEU A 473 -0.76 -16.04 -17.45
C LEU A 473 0.61 -15.35 -17.43
N VAL A 474 0.99 -14.74 -16.30
CA VAL A 474 2.38 -14.31 -16.05
C VAL A 474 2.84 -14.74 -14.65
N ALA A 475 4.09 -15.20 -14.56
CA ALA A 475 4.73 -15.56 -13.31
C ALA A 475 5.47 -14.38 -12.69
N THR A 476 5.21 -14.11 -11.41
CA THR A 476 5.90 -13.06 -10.63
C THR A 476 6.29 -13.60 -9.26
N ASN A 477 7.00 -12.79 -8.46
CA ASN A 477 7.44 -13.18 -7.10
C ASN A 477 7.25 -12.07 -6.04
N ASN A 478 6.54 -10.98 -6.36
CA ASN A 478 6.19 -9.89 -5.42
C ASN A 478 7.33 -9.53 -4.42
N THR A 479 8.43 -8.97 -4.94
CA THR A 479 9.70 -8.92 -4.21
C THR A 479 9.82 -7.71 -3.27
N TYR A 480 10.36 -7.92 -2.07
CA TYR A 480 10.55 -6.89 -1.02
C TYR A 480 11.99 -6.75 -0.50
N TYR A 481 12.86 -7.70 -0.82
CA TYR A 481 14.28 -7.71 -0.49
C TYR A 481 15.07 -8.37 -1.62
N VAL A 482 16.36 -8.05 -1.78
CA VAL A 482 17.17 -8.58 -2.90
C VAL A 482 17.56 -10.04 -2.65
N ASP A 483 18.25 -10.30 -1.55
CA ASP A 483 18.74 -11.63 -1.19
C ASP A 483 17.89 -12.25 -0.08
N GLN A 484 17.72 -13.58 -0.11
CA GLN A 484 16.88 -14.32 0.85
C GLN A 484 17.30 -14.10 2.31
N GLU A 485 18.61 -13.93 2.56
CA GLU A 485 19.18 -13.68 3.89
C GLU A 485 18.66 -12.37 4.53
N ASN A 486 18.17 -11.42 3.73
CA ASN A 486 17.64 -10.14 4.19
C ASN A 486 16.18 -10.23 4.68
N ALA A 487 15.57 -11.42 4.68
CA ALA A 487 14.19 -11.62 5.13
C ALA A 487 13.97 -11.18 6.59
N ASN A 488 14.95 -11.38 7.48
CA ASN A 488 14.86 -10.93 8.87
C ASN A 488 14.84 -9.39 8.97
N ALA A 489 15.72 -8.71 8.24
CA ALA A 489 15.73 -7.24 8.19
C ALA A 489 14.38 -6.71 7.70
N HIS A 490 13.83 -7.31 6.65
CA HIS A 490 12.52 -6.95 6.14
C HIS A 490 11.40 -7.15 7.19
N ASP A 491 11.39 -8.27 7.92
CA ASP A 491 10.42 -8.50 9.00
C ASP A 491 10.53 -7.45 10.11
N ILE A 492 11.75 -7.05 10.46
CA ILE A 492 12.00 -5.94 11.40
C ILE A 492 11.44 -4.63 10.85
N LEU A 493 11.61 -4.34 9.55
CA LEU A 493 11.08 -3.14 8.91
C LEU A 493 9.54 -3.07 9.00
N LEU A 494 8.85 -4.19 8.78
CA LEU A 494 7.40 -4.29 8.98
C LEU A 494 6.99 -4.02 10.43
N CYS A 495 7.74 -4.55 11.40
CA CYS A 495 7.51 -4.23 12.82
C CYS A 495 7.77 -2.75 13.14
N VAL A 496 8.72 -2.11 12.46
CA VAL A 496 8.95 -0.67 12.58
C VAL A 496 7.72 0.11 12.10
N LYS A 497 7.14 -0.27 10.96
CA LYS A 497 5.93 0.33 10.37
C LYS A 497 4.74 0.29 11.33
N ASP A 498 4.45 -0.88 11.89
CA ASP A 498 3.25 -1.12 12.69
C ASP A 498 3.45 -0.77 14.17
N GLY A 499 4.68 -0.46 14.59
CA GLY A 499 5.00 -0.15 15.99
C GLY A 499 5.04 -1.39 16.89
N GLU A 500 5.16 -2.57 16.32
CA GLU A 500 5.14 -3.87 17.01
C GLU A 500 6.54 -4.37 17.37
N LYS A 501 6.61 -5.38 18.25
CA LYS A 501 7.85 -6.12 18.55
C LYS A 501 7.93 -7.35 17.68
N GLN A 502 9.14 -7.79 17.31
CA GLN A 502 9.30 -8.99 16.48
C GLN A 502 8.79 -10.25 17.18
N ALA A 503 8.92 -10.30 18.51
CA ALA A 503 8.42 -11.37 19.35
C ALA A 503 6.87 -11.51 19.36
N THR A 504 6.14 -10.48 18.93
CA THR A 504 4.68 -10.60 18.73
C THR A 504 4.44 -11.62 17.60
N PRO A 505 3.60 -12.65 17.80
CA PRO A 505 3.33 -13.66 16.76
C PRO A 505 2.72 -13.07 15.49
N ILE A 506 3.10 -13.59 14.33
CA ILE A 506 2.50 -13.24 13.04
C ILE A 506 1.07 -13.82 12.97
N GLY A 507 0.10 -13.01 12.58
CA GLY A 507 -1.30 -13.44 12.44
C GLY A 507 -2.26 -12.28 12.20
N ARG A 508 -3.56 -12.52 12.40
CA ARG A 508 -4.62 -11.51 12.21
C ARG A 508 -5.37 -11.26 13.52
N GLY A 509 -5.69 -10.01 13.79
CA GLY A 509 -6.51 -9.61 14.94
C GLY A 509 -5.70 -9.25 16.18
N ARG A 510 -6.37 -9.20 17.34
CA ARG A 510 -5.78 -8.70 18.58
C ARG A 510 -4.71 -9.65 19.11
N GLY A 511 -3.51 -9.12 19.38
CA GLY A 511 -2.38 -9.89 19.91
C GLY A 511 -1.47 -10.51 18.85
N TYR A 512 -1.73 -10.23 17.57
CA TYR A 512 -0.90 -10.63 16.44
C TYR A 512 -0.38 -9.39 15.69
N ARG A 513 0.76 -9.54 15.02
CA ARG A 513 1.31 -8.52 14.11
C ARG A 513 1.25 -8.98 12.65
N TYR A 514 1.39 -8.01 11.74
CA TYR A 514 1.64 -8.32 10.34
C TYR A 514 3.08 -8.83 10.13
N GLY A 515 3.23 -9.71 9.15
CA GLY A 515 4.49 -10.32 8.74
C GLY A 515 4.25 -11.24 7.55
N LEU A 516 5.28 -11.45 6.73
CA LEU A 516 5.20 -12.42 5.64
C LEU A 516 5.26 -13.85 6.21
N PRO A 517 4.53 -14.81 5.63
CA PRO A 517 4.43 -16.17 6.18
C PRO A 517 5.72 -16.98 6.06
N ASN A 518 6.64 -16.59 5.17
CA ASN A 518 7.95 -17.21 4.98
C ASN A 518 8.95 -16.24 4.30
N GLN A 519 10.12 -16.74 3.90
CA GLN A 519 11.28 -15.97 3.40
C GLN A 519 11.41 -15.97 1.86
N GLU A 520 10.34 -16.26 1.12
CA GLU A 520 10.40 -16.50 -0.34
C GLU A 520 10.25 -15.23 -1.21
N TYR A 521 10.17 -14.05 -0.60
CA TYR A 521 9.85 -12.78 -1.26
C TYR A 521 11.09 -11.98 -1.68
N TYR A 522 12.16 -12.70 -2.00
CA TYR A 522 13.43 -12.13 -2.49
C TYR A 522 13.46 -12.01 -4.01
N PHE A 523 14.47 -11.33 -4.55
CA PHE A 523 14.68 -11.21 -5.99
C PHE A 523 15.29 -12.51 -6.55
N LYS A 524 14.44 -13.50 -6.82
CA LYS A 524 14.81 -14.81 -7.40
C LYS A 524 15.53 -14.67 -8.75
N SER A 525 16.49 -15.54 -9.00
CA SER A 525 17.15 -15.68 -10.30
C SER A 525 16.19 -16.19 -11.38
N SER A 526 16.56 -15.97 -12.65
CA SER A 526 15.82 -16.49 -13.80
C SER A 526 15.65 -18.02 -13.74
N GLU A 527 16.69 -18.73 -13.32
CA GLU A 527 16.68 -20.19 -13.23
C GLU A 527 15.78 -20.71 -12.11
N GLU A 528 15.75 -20.04 -10.95
CA GLU A 528 14.82 -20.37 -9.86
C GLU A 528 13.37 -20.18 -10.31
N MET A 529 13.04 -19.06 -10.96
CA MET A 529 11.70 -18.80 -11.46
C MET A 529 11.28 -19.82 -12.53
N LYS A 530 12.15 -20.11 -13.51
CA LYS A 530 11.91 -21.17 -14.51
C LYS A 530 11.69 -22.53 -13.86
N ALA A 531 12.43 -22.86 -12.80
CA ALA A 531 12.27 -24.12 -12.09
C ALA A 531 10.92 -24.22 -11.36
N LEU A 532 10.44 -23.12 -10.78
CA LEU A 532 9.15 -23.06 -10.06
C LEU A 532 7.95 -23.23 -10.98
N PHE A 533 8.03 -22.85 -12.25
CA PHE A 533 6.92 -22.83 -13.20
C PHE A 533 7.10 -23.83 -14.37
N ARG A 534 7.88 -24.91 -14.19
CA ARG A 534 8.12 -25.93 -15.24
C ARG A 534 6.85 -26.62 -15.76
N ASP A 535 5.83 -26.70 -14.92
CA ASP A 535 4.51 -27.26 -15.22
C ASP A 535 3.56 -26.26 -15.90
N VAL A 536 3.87 -24.96 -15.87
CA VAL A 536 3.10 -23.88 -16.51
C VAL A 536 4.07 -22.95 -17.27
N PRO A 537 4.78 -23.47 -18.30
CA PRO A 537 5.83 -22.73 -19.00
C PRO A 537 5.32 -21.44 -19.67
N GLU A 538 4.05 -21.38 -20.07
CA GLU A 538 3.42 -20.20 -20.68
C GLU A 538 3.48 -18.97 -19.77
N ALA A 539 3.46 -19.14 -18.44
CA ALA A 539 3.53 -18.04 -17.49
C ALA A 539 4.89 -17.33 -17.51
N ILE A 540 5.96 -18.05 -17.88
CA ILE A 540 7.30 -17.48 -18.09
C ILE A 540 7.39 -16.87 -19.50
N VAL A 541 6.90 -17.57 -20.52
CA VAL A 541 6.96 -17.11 -21.92
C VAL A 541 6.22 -15.79 -22.13
N ASN A 542 5.03 -15.63 -21.53
CA ASN A 542 4.20 -14.44 -21.67
C ASN A 542 4.81 -13.17 -21.04
N ILE A 543 5.86 -13.29 -20.22
CA ILE A 543 6.61 -12.11 -19.74
C ILE A 543 7.24 -11.37 -20.93
N GLY A 544 7.70 -12.10 -21.95
CA GLY A 544 8.19 -11.50 -23.19
C GLY A 544 7.13 -10.63 -23.87
N ASP A 545 5.87 -11.08 -23.91
CA ASP A 545 4.74 -10.33 -24.47
C ASP A 545 4.49 -9.01 -23.72
N VAL A 546 4.60 -9.02 -22.38
CA VAL A 546 4.55 -7.77 -21.59
C VAL A 546 5.70 -6.85 -21.96
N VAL A 547 6.94 -7.37 -21.96
CA VAL A 547 8.15 -6.60 -22.24
C VAL A 547 8.16 -6.01 -23.65
N ASP A 548 7.61 -6.73 -24.64
CA ASP A 548 7.53 -6.30 -26.03
C ASP A 548 6.59 -5.13 -26.23
N LYS A 549 5.52 -5.04 -25.43
CA LYS A 549 4.58 -3.90 -25.41
C LYS A 549 5.17 -2.63 -24.79
N ILE A 550 6.30 -2.73 -24.08
CA ILE A 550 6.93 -1.57 -23.43
C ILE A 550 7.82 -0.78 -24.39
N GLU A 551 7.48 0.49 -24.54
CA GLU A 551 8.30 1.55 -25.14
C GLU A 551 9.07 2.30 -24.03
N PRO A 552 10.42 2.26 -24.03
CA PRO A 552 11.20 2.99 -23.03
C PRO A 552 11.15 4.50 -23.28
N TYR A 553 11.02 5.28 -22.19
CA TYR A 553 10.97 6.74 -22.24
C TYR A 553 11.83 7.37 -21.14
N GLU A 554 12.22 8.63 -21.36
CA GLU A 554 12.88 9.46 -20.35
C GLU A 554 11.87 10.41 -19.69
N LEU A 555 12.05 10.62 -18.38
CA LEU A 555 11.25 11.55 -17.58
C LEU A 555 11.89 12.94 -17.49
N ALA A 556 13.20 13.02 -17.74
CA ALA A 556 13.92 14.28 -17.82
C ALA A 556 13.38 15.15 -18.97
N ARG A 557 13.28 16.47 -18.74
CA ARG A 557 12.82 17.43 -19.74
C ARG A 557 13.31 18.84 -19.40
N ASP A 558 13.21 19.73 -20.37
CA ASP A 558 13.48 21.16 -20.16
C ASP A 558 12.47 21.80 -19.20
N VAL A 559 12.90 22.83 -18.47
CA VAL A 559 12.06 23.47 -17.47
C VAL A 559 10.84 24.15 -18.10
N LEU A 560 9.68 23.80 -17.57
CA LEU A 560 8.38 24.34 -17.93
C LEU A 560 8.14 25.63 -17.17
N LEU A 561 8.12 26.74 -17.90
CA LEU A 561 7.80 28.05 -17.32
C LEU A 561 6.28 28.23 -17.28
N PRO A 562 5.72 28.74 -16.17
CA PRO A 562 4.32 29.16 -16.11
C PRO A 562 4.01 30.21 -17.16
N ALA A 563 2.80 30.19 -17.70
CA ALA A 563 2.32 31.27 -18.55
C ALA A 563 2.07 32.52 -17.69
N PHE A 564 2.62 33.67 -18.08
CA PHE A 564 2.36 34.94 -17.42
C PHE A 564 1.36 35.77 -18.23
N ASP A 565 0.28 36.21 -17.60
CA ASP A 565 -0.71 37.06 -18.26
C ASP A 565 -0.15 38.46 -18.51
N ILE A 566 0.09 38.77 -19.79
CA ILE A 566 0.52 40.09 -20.25
C ILE A 566 -0.67 40.92 -20.78
N PRO A 567 -0.63 42.27 -20.68
CA PRO A 567 -1.70 43.12 -21.22
C PRO A 567 -1.85 42.97 -22.73
N GLU A 568 -3.08 43.13 -23.24
CA GLU A 568 -3.40 42.89 -24.67
C GLU A 568 -2.57 43.74 -25.64
N GLU A 569 -2.19 44.96 -25.24
CA GLU A 569 -1.34 45.84 -26.04
C GLU A 569 0.09 45.32 -26.28
N PHE A 570 0.51 44.31 -25.51
CA PHE A 570 1.81 43.65 -25.66
C PHE A 570 1.69 42.24 -26.26
N LYS A 571 0.48 41.71 -26.52
CA LYS A 571 0.32 40.39 -27.13
C LYS A 571 0.57 40.47 -28.65
N PHE A 572 1.32 39.50 -29.15
CA PHE A 572 1.57 39.33 -30.59
C PHE A 572 0.83 38.08 -31.06
N GLU A 573 0.07 38.18 -32.15
CA GLU A 573 -0.69 37.03 -32.69
C GLU A 573 0.26 35.89 -33.13
N GLU A 574 1.46 36.25 -33.59
CA GLU A 574 2.43 35.27 -34.05
C GLU A 574 2.94 34.35 -32.92
N ASP A 575 2.92 34.81 -31.66
CA ASP A 575 3.32 33.99 -30.51
C ASP A 575 2.37 32.79 -30.33
N LEU A 576 1.11 32.88 -30.77
CA LEU A 576 0.16 31.75 -30.73
C LEU A 576 0.46 30.67 -31.78
N ALA A 577 1.18 31.03 -32.85
CA ALA A 577 1.46 30.12 -33.95
C ALA A 577 2.79 29.37 -33.78
N ASP A 578 3.78 29.97 -33.12
CA ASP A 578 5.13 29.40 -32.97
C ASP A 578 5.63 29.29 -31.52
N ASN A 579 4.78 29.59 -30.52
CA ASN A 579 5.16 29.66 -29.10
C ASN A 579 6.32 30.63 -28.83
N GLY A 580 6.42 31.71 -29.61
CA GLY A 580 7.34 32.81 -29.38
C GLY A 580 7.09 33.56 -28.07
N LYS A 581 8.08 34.31 -27.62
CA LYS A 581 8.03 35.12 -26.38
C LYS A 581 8.08 36.62 -26.66
N ARG A 582 7.64 37.07 -27.85
CA ARG A 582 7.77 38.47 -28.27
C ARG A 582 6.98 39.39 -27.34
N GLY A 583 5.78 38.98 -26.93
CA GLY A 583 4.96 39.75 -26.02
C GLY A 583 5.55 39.88 -24.62
N GLU A 584 6.05 38.79 -24.05
CA GLU A 584 6.72 38.81 -22.73
C GLU A 584 7.96 39.71 -22.75
N ASN A 585 8.78 39.65 -23.81
CA ASN A 585 9.95 40.49 -23.97
C ASN A 585 9.59 41.98 -24.08
N ALA A 586 8.57 42.31 -24.87
CA ALA A 586 8.10 43.69 -25.03
C ALA A 586 7.57 44.27 -23.72
N PHE A 587 6.80 43.47 -22.97
CA PHE A 587 6.26 43.88 -21.68
C PHE A 587 7.35 44.01 -20.61
N LEU A 588 8.28 43.06 -20.54
CA LEU A 588 9.44 43.12 -19.65
C LEU A 588 10.24 44.40 -19.90
N ARG A 589 10.57 44.68 -21.17
CA ARG A 589 11.26 45.91 -21.56
C ARG A 589 10.51 47.16 -21.11
N HIS A 590 9.18 47.21 -21.29
CA HIS A 590 8.37 48.33 -20.83
C HIS A 590 8.48 48.55 -19.31
N LEU A 591 8.32 47.49 -18.51
CA LEU A 591 8.43 47.56 -17.05
C LEU A 591 9.82 47.98 -16.59
N THR A 592 10.87 47.42 -17.20
CA THR A 592 12.27 47.75 -16.88
C THR A 592 12.55 49.23 -17.09
N TYR A 593 12.17 49.81 -18.23
CA TYR A 593 12.39 51.23 -18.50
C TYR A 593 11.56 52.16 -17.60
N LYS A 594 10.34 51.74 -17.24
CA LYS A 594 9.53 52.47 -16.27
C LYS A 594 10.19 52.47 -14.88
N GLY A 595 10.75 51.34 -14.47
CA GLY A 595 11.50 51.21 -13.23
C GLY A 595 12.82 51.99 -13.22
N ALA A 596 13.56 51.97 -14.33
CA ALA A 596 14.80 52.73 -14.51
C ALA A 596 14.59 54.24 -14.31
N LYS A 597 13.51 54.80 -14.86
CA LYS A 597 13.15 56.21 -14.66
C LYS A 597 12.90 56.57 -13.19
N ILE A 598 12.36 55.65 -12.40
CA ILE A 598 12.09 55.88 -10.98
C ILE A 598 13.37 55.72 -10.14
N ARG A 599 14.18 54.70 -10.41
CA ARG A 599 15.41 54.39 -9.65
C ARG A 599 16.55 55.37 -9.91
N TYR A 600 16.77 55.72 -11.18
CA TYR A 600 17.90 56.56 -11.60
C TYR A 600 17.49 58.01 -11.91
N GLY A 601 16.20 58.28 -12.11
CA GLY A 601 15.72 59.58 -12.57
C GLY A 601 16.05 59.81 -14.05
N GLU A 602 17.28 60.25 -14.32
CA GLU A 602 17.79 60.47 -15.67
C GLU A 602 18.54 59.21 -16.16
N ILE A 603 18.13 58.68 -17.31
CA ILE A 603 18.77 57.52 -17.93
C ILE A 603 19.95 58.03 -18.77
N THR A 604 21.17 57.79 -18.28
CA THR A 604 22.39 58.13 -19.01
C THR A 604 22.70 57.07 -20.09
N PRO A 605 23.51 57.39 -21.12
CA PRO A 605 23.86 56.43 -22.16
C PRO A 605 24.47 55.11 -21.64
N ALA A 606 25.26 55.17 -20.55
CA ALA A 606 25.83 53.98 -19.93
C ALA A 606 24.79 53.08 -19.25
N ILE A 607 23.73 53.68 -18.68
CA ILE A 607 22.62 52.93 -18.08
C ILE A 607 21.77 52.29 -19.18
N GLU A 608 21.47 53.04 -20.23
CA GLU A 608 20.71 52.55 -21.39
C GLU A 608 21.42 51.37 -22.07
N GLU A 609 22.74 51.51 -22.34
CA GLU A 609 23.55 50.45 -22.93
C GLU A 609 23.53 49.16 -22.08
N ARG A 610 23.69 49.28 -20.77
CA ARG A 610 23.65 48.12 -19.87
C ARG A 610 22.27 47.47 -19.82
N LEU A 611 21.19 48.26 -19.78
CA LEU A 611 19.82 47.75 -19.77
C LEU A 611 19.48 47.00 -21.07
N ASP A 612 19.78 47.59 -22.22
CA ASP A 612 19.51 46.96 -23.52
C ASP A 612 20.38 45.71 -23.72
N PHE A 613 21.63 45.71 -23.24
CA PHE A 613 22.47 44.49 -23.23
C PHE A 613 21.81 43.38 -22.42
N GLU A 614 21.45 43.62 -21.16
CA GLU A 614 20.82 42.61 -20.30
C GLU A 614 19.49 42.10 -20.86
N LEU A 615 18.62 43.00 -21.34
CA LEU A 615 17.36 42.64 -21.98
C LEU A 615 17.56 41.75 -23.22
N SER A 616 18.55 42.07 -24.06
CA SER A 616 18.88 41.25 -25.23
C SER A 616 19.36 39.86 -24.87
N VAL A 617 20.06 39.71 -23.73
CA VAL A 617 20.52 38.40 -23.24
C VAL A 617 19.36 37.62 -22.63
N ILE A 618 18.44 38.27 -21.90
CA ILE A 618 17.22 37.63 -21.36
C ILE A 618 16.33 37.13 -22.50
N GLU A 619 16.18 37.93 -23.57
CA GLU A 619 15.45 37.55 -24.77
C GLU A 619 16.07 36.32 -25.44
N LYS A 620 17.38 36.31 -25.66
CA LYS A 620 18.12 35.19 -26.28
C LYS A 620 18.07 33.90 -25.46
N THR A 621 18.07 34.03 -24.13
CA THR A 621 18.01 32.87 -23.23
C THR A 621 16.59 32.37 -22.99
N GLY A 622 15.59 33.16 -23.38
CA GLY A 622 14.19 32.74 -23.36
C GLY A 622 13.56 32.75 -21.97
N TYR A 623 14.05 33.59 -21.05
CA TYR A 623 13.51 33.69 -19.68
C TYR A 623 12.72 34.98 -19.35
N PRO A 624 12.08 35.72 -20.28
CA PRO A 624 11.38 36.95 -19.92
C PRO A 624 10.19 36.71 -18.98
N GLY A 625 9.37 35.68 -19.23
CA GLY A 625 8.29 35.27 -18.33
C GLY A 625 8.73 34.98 -16.90
N TYR A 626 9.93 34.41 -16.69
CA TYR A 626 10.45 34.15 -15.35
C TYR A 626 10.69 35.45 -14.56
N PHE A 627 11.25 36.48 -15.19
CA PHE A 627 11.41 37.80 -14.56
C PHE A 627 10.07 38.46 -14.24
N LEU A 628 9.08 38.31 -15.12
CA LEU A 628 7.72 38.84 -14.91
C LEU A 628 7.03 38.17 -13.73
N ILE A 629 7.12 36.83 -13.64
CA ILE A 629 6.59 36.06 -12.51
C ILE A 629 7.22 36.54 -11.20
N VAL A 630 8.55 36.67 -11.17
CA VAL A 630 9.29 37.11 -9.98
C VAL A 630 8.96 38.55 -9.57
N GLU A 631 8.93 39.48 -10.52
CA GLU A 631 8.54 40.87 -10.26
C GLU A 631 7.16 40.96 -9.61
N ASP A 632 6.22 40.17 -10.11
CA ASP A 632 4.82 40.29 -9.78
C ASP A 632 4.52 39.94 -8.33
N PHE A 633 4.97 38.79 -7.84
CA PHE A 633 4.72 38.43 -6.44
C PHE A 633 5.61 39.22 -5.47
N ILE A 634 6.77 39.73 -5.87
CA ILE A 634 7.55 40.69 -5.05
C ILE A 634 6.79 42.01 -4.91
N ARG A 635 6.23 42.51 -6.01
CA ARG A 635 5.43 43.74 -6.04
C ARG A 635 4.19 43.59 -5.17
N GLU A 636 3.49 42.46 -5.24
CA GLU A 636 2.33 42.18 -4.39
C GLU A 636 2.72 41.93 -2.93
N ALA A 637 3.83 41.24 -2.65
CA ALA A 637 4.36 41.09 -1.28
C ALA A 637 4.56 42.46 -0.62
N ARG A 638 5.20 43.41 -1.32
CA ARG A 638 5.40 44.78 -0.81
C ARG A 638 4.08 45.53 -0.59
N LYS A 639 3.07 45.34 -1.45
CA LYS A 639 1.72 45.92 -1.26
C LYS A 639 1.00 45.34 -0.05
N MET A 640 1.25 44.06 0.25
CA MET A 640 0.70 43.37 1.41
C MET A 640 1.47 43.66 2.72
N ASP A 641 2.40 44.63 2.72
CA ASP A 641 3.25 44.93 3.87
C ASP A 641 4.09 43.72 4.32
N VAL A 642 4.53 42.90 3.35
CA VAL A 642 5.52 41.84 3.55
C VAL A 642 6.90 42.42 3.23
N SER A 643 7.84 42.23 4.15
CA SER A 643 9.22 42.68 3.98
C SER A 643 9.95 41.72 3.04
N VAL A 644 10.51 42.28 1.97
CA VAL A 644 11.29 41.53 0.97
C VAL A 644 12.75 41.93 1.12
N GLY A 645 13.64 40.94 1.19
CA GLY A 645 15.08 41.14 1.30
C GLY A 645 15.67 41.96 0.14
N PRO A 646 16.92 42.44 0.27
CA PRO A 646 17.57 43.25 -0.75
C PRO A 646 17.96 42.46 -2.03
N GLY A 647 17.71 41.15 -2.06
CA GLY A 647 18.15 40.21 -3.09
C GLY A 647 19.42 39.47 -2.67
N ARG A 648 19.49 38.17 -2.99
CA ARG A 648 20.63 37.29 -2.68
C ARG A 648 21.22 36.68 -3.94
N GLY A 649 22.40 36.09 -3.79
CA GLY A 649 23.06 35.37 -4.86
C GLY A 649 23.46 36.26 -6.04
N SER A 650 23.51 35.67 -7.22
CA SER A 650 23.93 36.35 -8.45
C SER A 650 22.89 37.31 -9.00
N ALA A 651 21.60 37.17 -8.66
CA ALA A 651 20.52 38.05 -9.11
C ALA A 651 20.78 39.55 -8.82
N ALA A 652 21.53 39.86 -7.76
CA ALA A 652 21.94 41.23 -7.42
C ALA A 652 22.83 41.91 -8.48
N GLY A 653 23.42 41.15 -9.42
CA GLY A 653 24.25 41.68 -10.50
C GLY A 653 23.49 42.22 -11.72
N SER A 654 22.16 42.07 -11.76
CA SER A 654 21.32 42.51 -12.89
C SER A 654 20.69 43.89 -12.65
N VAL A 655 20.93 44.82 -13.59
CA VAL A 655 20.24 46.12 -13.62
C VAL A 655 18.75 45.93 -13.90
N VAL A 656 18.39 44.97 -14.76
CA VAL A 656 16.97 44.64 -15.02
C VAL A 656 16.27 44.23 -13.73
N ALA A 657 16.86 43.34 -12.93
CA ALA A 657 16.30 42.92 -11.64
C ALA A 657 16.17 44.10 -10.64
N TYR A 658 17.17 44.99 -10.60
CA TYR A 658 17.12 46.19 -9.74
C TYR A 658 16.00 47.16 -10.14
N CYS A 659 15.84 47.39 -11.45
CA CYS A 659 14.79 48.25 -12.01
C CYS A 659 13.39 47.65 -11.82
N LEU A 660 13.25 46.33 -11.69
CA LEU A 660 11.98 45.66 -11.40
C LEU A 660 11.73 45.48 -9.89
N TRP A 661 12.56 46.05 -9.01
CA TRP A 661 12.51 45.87 -7.54
C TRP A 661 12.63 44.41 -7.07
N ILE A 662 13.07 43.50 -7.95
CA ILE A 662 13.44 42.14 -7.60
C ILE A 662 14.62 42.19 -6.63
N THR A 663 15.60 43.05 -6.93
CA THR A 663 16.71 43.37 -6.03
C THR A 663 16.66 44.83 -5.61
N ASN A 664 17.35 45.15 -4.52
CA ASN A 664 17.40 46.50 -3.95
C ASN A 664 18.82 47.06 -3.84
N ILE A 665 19.81 46.40 -4.45
CA ILE A 665 21.21 46.83 -4.53
C ILE A 665 21.46 47.31 -5.97
N ASP A 666 22.06 48.50 -6.12
CA ASP A 666 22.38 49.08 -7.43
C ASP A 666 23.66 48.42 -8.01
N PRO A 667 23.55 47.55 -9.03
CA PRO A 667 24.70 46.83 -9.58
C PRO A 667 25.71 47.74 -10.29
N ILE A 668 25.29 48.87 -10.87
CA ILE A 668 26.21 49.79 -11.55
C ILE A 668 27.08 50.50 -10.52
N LYS A 669 26.48 50.96 -9.41
CA LYS A 669 27.21 51.64 -8.33
C LYS A 669 28.25 50.75 -7.65
N TYR A 670 27.96 49.47 -7.50
CA TYR A 670 28.82 48.50 -6.81
C TYR A 670 29.64 47.60 -7.76
N ASP A 671 29.64 47.90 -9.06
CA ASP A 671 30.37 47.16 -10.11
C ASP A 671 30.09 45.65 -10.09
N LEU A 672 28.80 45.30 -9.97
CA LEU A 672 28.35 43.91 -9.98
C LEU A 672 28.18 43.41 -11.43
N LEU A 673 28.66 42.19 -11.67
CA LEU A 673 28.71 41.58 -12.99
C LEU A 673 27.41 40.83 -13.31
N PHE A 674 26.78 41.15 -14.44
CA PHE A 674 25.56 40.48 -14.92
C PHE A 674 25.84 39.07 -15.44
N GLU A 675 27.00 38.85 -16.04
CA GLU A 675 27.41 37.58 -16.65
C GLU A 675 27.58 36.46 -15.62
N ARG A 676 27.77 36.83 -14.34
CA ARG A 676 27.76 35.89 -13.22
C ARG A 676 26.34 35.39 -12.90
N PHE A 677 25.33 36.17 -13.24
CA PHE A 677 23.93 35.79 -13.11
C PHE A 677 23.44 35.03 -14.33
N LEU A 678 23.60 35.62 -15.51
CA LEU A 678 23.11 35.05 -16.76
C LEU A 678 24.22 35.12 -17.81
N ASN A 679 24.76 33.95 -18.16
CA ASN A 679 25.87 33.86 -19.09
C ASN A 679 25.34 33.73 -20.53
N PRO A 680 25.68 34.65 -21.45
CA PRO A 680 25.20 34.60 -22.83
C PRO A 680 25.71 33.37 -23.62
N ASP A 681 26.86 32.80 -23.25
CA ASP A 681 27.47 31.65 -23.92
C ASP A 681 26.98 30.30 -23.37
N ARG A 682 26.28 30.31 -22.23
CA ARG A 682 25.72 29.13 -21.59
C ARG A 682 24.29 29.40 -21.16
N VAL A 683 23.34 28.97 -21.99
CA VAL A 683 21.92 28.99 -21.64
C VAL A 683 21.69 28.00 -20.50
N SER A 684 21.57 28.54 -19.29
CA SER A 684 21.15 27.81 -18.10
C SER A 684 20.09 28.63 -17.38
N MET A 685 19.16 27.96 -16.73
CA MET A 685 18.10 28.62 -15.99
C MET A 685 18.70 29.50 -14.87
N PRO A 686 18.32 30.79 -14.77
CA PRO A 686 18.75 31.65 -13.68
C PRO A 686 18.01 31.27 -12.39
N ASP A 687 18.74 31.29 -11.27
CA ASP A 687 18.17 31.05 -9.94
C ASP A 687 17.96 32.39 -9.22
N ILE A 688 16.70 32.77 -8.99
CA ILE A 688 16.32 33.98 -8.25
C ILE A 688 15.65 33.56 -6.93
N ASP A 689 16.49 33.40 -5.90
CA ASP A 689 16.04 33.16 -4.53
C ASP A 689 15.52 34.45 -3.88
N ILE A 690 14.42 34.36 -3.14
CA ILE A 690 13.75 35.53 -2.56
C ILE A 690 13.50 35.31 -1.07
N ASP A 691 13.94 36.29 -0.29
CA ASP A 691 13.80 36.29 1.15
C ASP A 691 12.58 37.12 1.56
N PHE A 692 11.65 36.49 2.27
CA PHE A 692 10.50 37.14 2.91
C PHE A 692 10.66 37.11 4.43
N ASP A 693 9.97 38.00 5.14
CA ASP A 693 9.80 37.81 6.58
C ASP A 693 8.95 36.56 6.86
N ASP A 694 9.30 35.84 7.93
CA ASP A 694 8.70 34.54 8.28
C ASP A 694 7.17 34.61 8.45
N GLU A 695 6.64 35.71 9.01
CA GLU A 695 5.20 35.93 9.21
C GLU A 695 4.47 36.22 7.88
N GLY A 696 5.10 36.97 6.98
CA GLY A 696 4.52 37.38 5.70
C GLY A 696 4.56 36.32 4.59
N ARG A 697 5.46 35.33 4.70
CA ARG A 697 5.67 34.28 3.68
C ARG A 697 4.39 33.53 3.30
N GLY A 698 3.58 33.15 4.28
CA GLY A 698 2.32 32.43 4.04
C GLY A 698 1.33 33.22 3.16
N ARG A 699 1.30 34.55 3.30
CA ARG A 699 0.44 35.44 2.50
C ARG A 699 0.89 35.52 1.04
N VAL A 700 2.20 35.54 0.81
CA VAL A 700 2.75 35.49 -0.57
C VAL A 700 2.46 34.15 -1.22
N MET A 701 2.60 33.05 -0.49
CA MET A 701 2.24 31.71 -1.00
C MET A 701 0.75 31.64 -1.36
N GLN A 702 -0.13 32.17 -0.52
CA GLN A 702 -1.57 32.24 -0.82
C GLN A 702 -1.85 33.07 -2.07
N TYR A 703 -1.19 34.23 -2.24
CA TYR A 703 -1.31 35.02 -3.47
C TYR A 703 -0.94 34.24 -4.73
N VAL A 704 0.17 33.47 -4.68
CA VAL A 704 0.59 32.63 -5.81
C VAL A 704 -0.44 31.54 -6.09
N ILE A 705 -1.00 30.90 -5.06
CA ILE A 705 -2.08 29.91 -5.20
C ILE A 705 -3.33 30.55 -5.82
N ASP A 706 -3.73 31.73 -5.37
CA ASP A 706 -4.93 32.42 -5.88
C ASP A 706 -4.76 32.88 -7.33
N LYS A 707 -3.53 33.23 -7.73
CA LYS A 707 -3.21 33.70 -9.08
C LYS A 707 -3.12 32.58 -10.12
N TYR A 708 -2.39 31.50 -9.82
CA TYR A 708 -2.16 30.41 -10.78
C TYR A 708 -3.16 29.25 -10.61
N GLY A 709 -3.79 29.14 -9.44
CA GLY A 709 -4.69 28.04 -9.09
C GLY A 709 -4.01 26.97 -8.26
N SER A 710 -4.77 26.36 -7.36
CA SER A 710 -4.28 25.34 -6.43
C SER A 710 -3.75 24.07 -7.10
N ASN A 711 -4.20 23.78 -8.33
CA ASN A 711 -3.73 22.62 -9.09
C ASN A 711 -2.47 22.90 -9.92
N GLN A 712 -1.98 24.15 -9.97
CA GLN A 712 -0.73 24.52 -10.66
C GLN A 712 0.44 24.75 -9.70
N VAL A 713 0.14 24.93 -8.41
CA VAL A 713 1.10 25.26 -7.36
C VAL A 713 1.24 24.07 -6.41
N ALA A 714 2.47 23.65 -6.15
CA ALA A 714 2.76 22.58 -5.21
C ALA A 714 4.01 22.86 -4.39
N GLN A 715 4.15 22.20 -3.24
CA GLN A 715 5.41 22.12 -2.52
C GLN A 715 6.20 20.89 -2.94
N ILE A 716 7.47 20.84 -2.55
CA ILE A 716 8.34 19.69 -2.84
C ILE A 716 8.31 18.71 -1.66
N ILE A 717 8.14 17.41 -1.93
CA ILE A 717 8.23 16.38 -0.88
C ILE A 717 9.67 16.19 -0.41
N THR A 718 9.82 15.78 0.85
CA THR A 718 11.08 15.29 1.39
C THR A 718 10.91 13.87 1.92
N TYR A 719 11.91 13.03 1.69
CA TYR A 719 11.95 11.66 2.19
C TYR A 719 12.92 11.57 3.37
N GLY A 720 12.38 11.29 4.56
CA GLY A 720 13.20 10.99 5.72
C GLY A 720 13.65 9.53 5.64
N THR A 721 14.93 9.31 5.38
CA THR A 721 15.54 7.97 5.36
C THR A 721 16.01 7.55 6.75
N MET A 722 16.01 6.24 7.03
CA MET A 722 16.63 5.68 8.23
C MET A 722 18.14 5.92 8.20
N ALA A 723 18.61 6.90 8.97
CA ALA A 723 20.02 7.16 9.18
C ALA A 723 20.62 6.17 10.18
N ALA A 724 21.93 5.95 10.13
CA ALA A 724 22.69 5.04 10.99
C ALA A 724 22.18 4.94 12.45
N LYS A 725 22.07 6.07 13.16
CA LYS A 725 21.62 6.10 14.57
C LYS A 725 20.15 5.75 14.75
N SER A 726 19.28 6.22 13.85
CA SER A 726 17.85 5.88 13.89
C SER A 726 17.63 4.42 13.53
N SER A 727 18.39 3.87 12.58
CA SER A 727 18.31 2.44 12.24
C SER A 727 18.61 1.57 13.45
N ILE A 728 19.70 1.85 14.18
CA ILE A 728 20.02 1.09 15.41
C ILE A 728 18.90 1.20 16.43
N ARG A 729 18.35 2.40 16.67
CA ARG A 729 17.30 2.60 17.67
C ARG A 729 15.97 1.94 17.29
N ASP A 730 15.57 2.04 16.03
CA ASP A 730 14.34 1.42 15.54
C ASP A 730 14.46 -0.11 15.54
N THR A 731 15.61 -0.67 15.11
CA THR A 731 15.90 -2.11 15.19
C THR A 731 15.93 -2.59 16.65
N ALA A 732 16.65 -1.88 17.53
CA ALA A 732 16.74 -2.21 18.96
C ALA A 732 15.35 -2.26 19.63
N ARG A 733 14.47 -1.31 19.29
CA ARG A 733 13.09 -1.28 19.80
C ARG A 733 12.31 -2.52 19.39
N VAL A 734 12.44 -2.95 18.14
CA VAL A 734 11.72 -4.11 17.59
C VAL A 734 12.23 -5.42 18.17
N LEU A 735 13.56 -5.53 18.34
CA LEU A 735 14.25 -6.68 18.94
C LEU A 735 14.19 -6.72 20.47
N ASP A 736 13.58 -5.71 21.10
CA ASP A 736 13.46 -5.56 22.56
C ASP A 736 14.82 -5.45 23.29
N LEU A 737 15.83 -4.87 22.63
CA LEU A 737 17.11 -4.56 23.24
C LEU A 737 16.93 -3.42 24.28
N PRO A 738 17.51 -3.54 25.50
CA PRO A 738 17.40 -2.50 26.52
C PRO A 738 17.81 -1.10 26.03
N LEU A 739 17.02 -0.08 26.38
CA LEU A 739 17.21 1.30 25.88
C LEU A 739 18.60 1.88 26.17
N ASN A 740 19.22 1.49 27.29
CA ASN A 740 20.57 1.90 27.66
C ASN A 740 21.63 1.32 26.70
N GLU A 741 21.47 0.07 26.29
CA GLU A 741 22.35 -0.60 25.33
C GLU A 741 22.14 -0.04 23.92
N ALA A 742 20.88 0.14 23.52
CA ALA A 742 20.54 0.77 22.24
C ALA A 742 21.13 2.18 22.10
N ASP A 743 21.03 3.01 23.15
CA ASP A 743 21.59 4.36 23.15
C ASP A 743 23.11 4.37 23.20
N HIS A 744 23.73 3.41 23.91
CA HIS A 744 25.18 3.22 23.91
C HIS A 744 25.69 2.95 22.49
N ILE A 745 25.15 1.93 21.81
CA ILE A 745 25.56 1.56 20.45
C ILE A 745 25.32 2.72 19.47
N ALA A 746 24.16 3.40 19.56
CA ALA A 746 23.87 4.54 18.68
C ALA A 746 24.85 5.73 18.88
N LYS A 747 25.45 5.88 20.07
CA LYS A 747 26.45 6.92 20.36
C LYS A 747 27.85 6.57 19.86
N LEU A 748 28.16 5.28 19.65
CA LEU A 748 29.43 4.85 19.05
C LEU A 748 29.56 5.32 17.60
N ILE A 749 28.43 5.52 16.90
CA ILE A 749 28.46 6.04 15.52
C ILE A 749 28.87 7.52 15.52
N PRO A 750 29.95 7.88 14.79
CA PRO A 750 30.34 9.27 14.61
C PRO A 750 29.25 10.09 13.90
N LEU A 751 29.26 11.41 14.12
CA LEU A 751 28.28 12.30 13.50
C LEU A 751 28.36 12.24 11.97
N MET A 752 27.20 12.15 11.30
CA MET A 752 27.05 12.13 9.84
C MET A 752 27.73 10.93 9.13
N SER A 753 28.09 9.88 9.87
CA SER A 753 28.63 8.63 9.30
C SER A 753 27.52 7.66 8.88
N LYS A 754 27.80 6.86 7.86
CA LYS A 754 26.92 5.77 7.39
C LYS A 754 27.46 4.41 7.85
N LEU A 755 26.60 3.49 8.26
CA LEU A 755 26.97 2.12 8.62
C LEU A 755 27.66 1.42 7.45
N GLY A 756 27.11 1.52 6.24
CA GLY A 756 27.74 0.91 5.05
C GLY A 756 29.15 1.42 4.73
N LYS A 757 29.55 2.60 5.22
CA LYS A 757 30.91 3.14 5.07
C LYS A 757 31.87 2.72 6.18
N ILE A 758 31.37 2.11 7.26
CA ILE A 758 32.16 1.62 8.40
C ILE A 758 32.45 0.13 8.19
N PHE A 759 31.43 -0.69 7.95
CA PHE A 759 31.53 -2.16 7.86
C PHE A 759 32.03 -2.71 6.51
N GLY A 760 32.64 -1.87 5.68
CA GLY A 760 33.11 -2.22 4.33
C GLY A 760 34.49 -1.65 3.99
N LEU A 761 35.19 -1.08 4.97
CA LEU A 761 36.52 -0.49 4.79
C LEU A 761 37.56 -1.28 5.58
N SER A 762 38.75 -1.41 5.02
CA SER A 762 39.90 -1.93 5.75
C SER A 762 40.31 -0.98 6.88
N GLU A 763 41.02 -1.50 7.88
CA GLU A 763 41.53 -0.71 9.02
C GLU A 763 42.36 0.50 8.56
N LYS A 764 43.14 0.35 7.48
CA LYS A 764 43.91 1.44 6.86
C LYS A 764 43.02 2.53 6.25
N GLU A 765 41.90 2.16 5.64
CA GLU A 765 40.96 3.11 5.04
C GLU A 765 40.14 3.83 6.12
N LEU A 766 39.74 3.13 7.17
CA LEU A 766 39.10 3.75 8.34
C LEU A 766 40.03 4.78 8.97
N ALA A 767 41.29 4.42 9.21
CA ALA A 767 42.30 5.31 9.78
C ALA A 767 42.58 6.57 8.93
N SER A 768 42.35 6.50 7.62
CA SER A 768 42.49 7.64 6.70
C SER A 768 41.28 8.57 6.68
N LYS A 769 40.08 8.08 7.03
CA LYS A 769 38.81 8.82 6.90
C LYS A 769 38.27 9.36 8.23
N PHE A 770 38.65 8.75 9.35
CA PHE A 770 38.14 9.10 10.67
C PHE A 770 39.25 9.60 11.59
N ARG A 771 38.89 10.46 12.56
CA ARG A 771 39.82 10.95 13.59
C ARG A 771 40.11 9.82 14.58
N ALA A 772 41.25 9.89 15.26
CA ALA A 772 41.66 8.86 16.23
C ALA A 772 40.59 8.55 17.30
N GLU A 773 39.90 9.59 17.82
CA GLU A 773 38.81 9.45 18.80
C GLU A 773 37.55 8.76 18.24
N ASP A 774 37.31 8.86 16.93
CA ASP A 774 36.20 8.19 16.27
C ASP A 774 36.56 6.74 15.91
N LEU A 775 37.84 6.45 15.65
CA LEU A 775 38.34 5.10 15.36
C LEU A 775 38.17 4.17 16.55
N GLU A 776 38.41 4.65 17.77
CA GLU A 776 38.22 3.83 18.99
C GLU A 776 36.76 3.36 19.11
N LYS A 777 35.80 4.27 18.90
CA LYS A 777 34.37 3.96 18.91
C LYS A 777 33.94 3.05 17.76
N ILE A 778 34.53 3.24 16.58
CA ILE A 778 34.30 2.38 15.41
C ILE A 778 34.80 0.96 15.69
N ASN A 779 35.99 0.82 16.26
CA ASN A 779 36.55 -0.49 16.60
C ASN A 779 35.70 -1.21 17.66
N GLU A 780 35.20 -0.48 18.66
CA GLU A 780 34.23 -1.02 19.62
C GLU A 780 32.95 -1.49 18.91
N LEU A 781 32.39 -0.68 18.01
CA LEU A 781 31.21 -1.04 17.23
C LEU A 781 31.44 -2.29 16.36
N LEU A 782 32.62 -2.42 15.73
CA LEU A 782 33.01 -3.60 14.95
C LEU A 782 33.09 -4.85 15.85
N ASN A 783 33.73 -4.74 17.01
CA ASN A 783 33.83 -5.85 17.96
C ASN A 783 32.46 -6.32 18.47
N ILE A 784 31.52 -5.39 18.72
CA ILE A 784 30.14 -5.75 19.09
C ILE A 784 29.44 -6.46 17.92
N SER A 785 29.64 -5.99 16.69
CA SER A 785 28.99 -6.60 15.51
C SER A 785 29.46 -8.01 15.17
N ASP A 786 30.68 -8.36 15.58
CA ASP A 786 31.28 -9.69 15.39
C ASP A 786 30.81 -10.72 16.44
N GLY A 787 30.04 -10.28 17.45
CA GLY A 787 29.45 -11.16 18.46
C GLY A 787 28.25 -11.95 17.94
N ASP A 788 27.71 -12.81 18.82
CA ASP A 788 26.50 -13.63 18.57
C ASP A 788 25.33 -13.21 19.49
N ASP A 789 25.39 -12.02 20.09
CA ASP A 789 24.37 -11.52 21.01
C ASP A 789 23.35 -10.58 20.33
N LEU A 790 22.36 -10.12 21.09
CA LEU A 790 21.30 -9.25 20.58
C LEU A 790 21.85 -7.88 20.12
N GLN A 791 22.98 -7.43 20.65
CA GLN A 791 23.61 -6.19 20.20
C GLN A 791 24.23 -6.36 18.81
N ALA A 792 24.93 -7.49 18.60
CA ALA A 792 25.47 -7.86 17.30
C ALA A 792 24.37 -7.98 16.24
N GLU A 793 23.29 -8.72 16.55
CA GLU A 793 22.12 -8.83 15.67
C GLU A 793 21.52 -7.47 15.35
N THR A 794 21.33 -6.62 16.36
CA THR A 794 20.79 -5.26 16.18
C THR A 794 21.63 -4.45 15.19
N ILE A 795 22.96 -4.47 15.30
CA ILE A 795 23.86 -3.73 14.41
C ILE A 795 23.79 -4.29 12.98
N ASN A 796 23.86 -5.60 12.83
CA ASN A 796 23.87 -6.27 11.53
C ASN A 796 22.56 -6.06 10.76
N GLN A 797 21.41 -6.15 11.44
CA GLN A 797 20.11 -5.84 10.84
C GLN A 797 19.94 -4.34 10.55
N ALA A 798 20.38 -3.45 11.46
CA ALA A 798 20.33 -2.00 11.24
C ALA A 798 21.15 -1.54 10.04
N ARG A 799 22.24 -2.25 9.70
CA ARG A 799 23.04 -1.99 8.50
C ARG A 799 22.25 -2.22 7.21
N ILE A 800 21.41 -3.25 7.17
CA ILE A 800 20.55 -3.54 6.01
C ILE A 800 19.42 -2.52 5.90
N LEU A 801 18.88 -2.08 7.04
CA LEU A 801 17.78 -1.10 7.08
C LEU A 801 18.20 0.35 6.80
N GLU A 802 19.48 0.69 6.99
CA GLU A 802 20.01 2.02 6.68
C GLU A 802 19.70 2.42 5.23
N GLY A 803 19.11 3.60 5.06
CA GLY A 803 18.72 4.13 3.75
C GLY A 803 17.27 3.86 3.35
N SER A 804 16.58 2.93 4.02
CA SER A 804 15.13 2.72 3.83
C SER A 804 14.36 4.02 4.10
N VAL A 805 13.31 4.29 3.32
CA VAL A 805 12.46 5.47 3.54
C VAL A 805 11.56 5.21 4.75
N ARG A 806 11.60 6.13 5.73
CA ARG A 806 10.87 6.04 6.99
C ARG A 806 9.59 6.87 6.98
N ASN A 807 9.64 8.07 6.41
CA ASN A 807 8.50 8.97 6.36
C ASN A 807 8.61 10.00 5.23
N THR A 808 7.48 10.64 4.95
CA THR A 808 7.38 11.81 4.07
C THR A 808 7.24 13.09 4.90
N GLY A 809 7.84 14.17 4.40
CA GLY A 809 7.72 15.54 4.89
C GLY A 809 7.64 16.53 3.73
N ILE A 810 7.66 17.82 4.05
CA ILE A 810 7.53 18.92 3.09
C ILE A 810 8.80 19.75 3.12
N HIS A 811 9.32 20.13 1.94
CA HIS A 811 10.48 21.00 1.82
C HIS A 811 10.18 22.38 2.42
N ALA A 812 11.10 22.91 3.22
CA ALA A 812 10.85 24.10 4.01
C ALA A 812 10.53 25.35 3.16
N CYS A 813 11.14 25.49 1.98
CA CYS A 813 11.10 26.72 1.18
C CYS A 813 10.64 26.53 -0.28
N GLY A 814 10.62 25.29 -0.76
CA GLY A 814 10.54 25.02 -2.20
C GLY A 814 9.10 24.99 -2.68
N VAL A 815 8.78 25.88 -3.61
CA VAL A 815 7.48 26.00 -4.27
C VAL A 815 7.66 25.73 -5.76
N ILE A 816 6.77 24.92 -6.31
CA ILE A 816 6.68 24.60 -7.73
C ILE A 816 5.49 25.37 -8.31
N ILE A 817 5.70 25.98 -9.47
CA ILE A 817 4.63 26.57 -10.28
C ILE A 817 4.72 25.95 -11.67
N THR A 818 3.60 25.45 -12.19
CA THR A 818 3.51 24.81 -13.50
C THR A 818 2.60 25.59 -14.46
N PRO A 819 2.77 25.44 -15.79
CA PRO A 819 1.93 26.15 -16.77
C PRO A 819 0.49 25.64 -16.88
N GLY A 820 0.19 24.49 -16.26
CA GLY A 820 -1.09 23.82 -16.33
C GLY A 820 -1.29 22.99 -15.07
N ASP A 821 -2.29 22.11 -15.06
CA ASP A 821 -2.47 21.18 -13.94
C ASP A 821 -1.20 20.32 -13.73
N ILE A 822 -0.66 20.35 -12.51
CA ILE A 822 0.60 19.70 -12.14
C ILE A 822 0.57 18.18 -12.39
N THR A 823 -0.61 17.56 -12.26
CA THR A 823 -0.82 16.11 -12.45
C THR A 823 -0.55 15.67 -13.90
N ASN A 824 -0.55 16.59 -14.86
CA ASN A 824 -0.15 16.30 -16.24
C ASN A 824 1.36 16.13 -16.40
N TYR A 825 2.16 16.52 -15.41
CA TYR A 825 3.62 16.51 -15.49
C TYR A 825 4.25 15.52 -14.51
N VAL A 826 3.82 15.56 -13.25
CA VAL A 826 4.34 14.73 -12.17
C VAL A 826 3.23 14.21 -11.25
N PRO A 827 3.42 13.04 -10.61
CA PRO A 827 2.53 12.59 -9.55
C PRO A 827 2.59 13.52 -8.33
N VAL A 828 1.45 13.74 -7.68
CA VAL A 828 1.34 14.59 -6.47
C VAL A 828 0.64 13.87 -5.31
N ALA A 829 0.68 14.47 -4.14
CA ALA A 829 -0.03 14.06 -2.94
C ALA A 829 -0.51 15.31 -2.20
N LEU A 830 -1.37 15.15 -1.19
CA LEU A 830 -1.69 16.25 -0.28
C LEU A 830 -0.63 16.43 0.80
N ALA A 831 -0.35 17.68 1.12
CA ALA A 831 0.41 18.06 2.29
C ALA A 831 -0.25 17.53 3.56
N LYS A 832 0.56 17.16 4.56
CA LYS A 832 0.01 16.87 5.89
C LYS A 832 -0.61 18.15 6.45
N ASP A 833 -1.85 18.05 6.92
CA ASP A 833 -2.59 19.14 7.55
C ASP A 833 -2.88 20.35 6.63
N SER A 834 -2.82 20.18 5.30
CA SER A 834 -3.11 21.23 4.33
C SER A 834 -3.67 20.66 3.02
N ASP A 835 -4.55 21.41 2.37
CA ASP A 835 -5.11 21.08 1.05
C ASP A 835 -4.14 21.38 -0.12
N LEU A 836 -2.90 21.80 0.18
CA LEU A 836 -1.90 22.12 -0.84
C LEU A 836 -1.28 20.85 -1.43
N TYR A 837 -1.08 20.84 -2.73
CA TYR A 837 -0.37 19.76 -3.41
C TYR A 837 1.11 19.74 -3.03
N VAL A 838 1.65 18.53 -2.97
CA VAL A 838 3.07 18.25 -2.80
C VAL A 838 3.48 17.28 -3.90
N THR A 839 4.57 17.56 -4.60
CA THR A 839 5.10 16.65 -5.63
C THR A 839 5.47 15.31 -5.00
N GLN A 840 5.24 14.18 -5.65
CA GLN A 840 5.84 12.90 -5.23
C GLN A 840 7.32 12.77 -5.68
N PHE A 841 7.88 13.80 -6.31
CA PHE A 841 9.30 13.86 -6.66
C PHE A 841 10.03 14.82 -5.72
N ASP A 842 11.15 14.38 -5.18
CA ASP A 842 11.94 15.16 -4.23
C ASP A 842 12.82 16.20 -4.93
N ASN A 843 13.41 17.08 -4.13
CA ASN A 843 14.24 18.19 -4.62
C ASN A 843 15.42 17.73 -5.50
N SER A 844 15.91 16.49 -5.34
CA SER A 844 17.02 16.00 -6.15
C SER A 844 16.68 15.75 -7.63
N VAL A 845 15.39 15.67 -7.97
CA VAL A 845 14.93 15.31 -9.33
C VAL A 845 13.86 16.24 -9.89
N VAL A 846 13.26 17.10 -9.06
CA VAL A 846 12.14 17.96 -9.44
C VAL A 846 12.49 18.93 -10.58
N GLU A 847 13.70 19.49 -10.57
CA GLU A 847 14.20 20.39 -11.63
C GLU A 847 14.50 19.62 -12.91
N ASP A 848 15.14 18.45 -12.81
CA ASP A 848 15.41 17.56 -13.96
C ASP A 848 14.11 17.04 -14.59
N ALA A 849 13.03 16.91 -13.81
CA ALA A 849 11.68 16.60 -14.29
C ALA A 849 11.00 17.79 -15.00
N GLY A 850 11.68 18.93 -15.10
CA GLY A 850 11.26 20.12 -15.84
C GLY A 850 10.32 21.03 -15.05
N LEU A 851 10.34 21.00 -13.72
CA LEU A 851 9.49 21.87 -12.91
C LEU A 851 10.25 23.12 -12.48
N LEU A 852 9.62 24.29 -12.64
CA LEU A 852 10.16 25.53 -12.11
C LEU A 852 10.08 25.50 -10.57
N LYS A 853 11.24 25.44 -9.94
CA LYS A 853 11.39 25.60 -8.49
C LYS A 853 11.66 27.06 -8.14
N MET A 854 10.98 27.54 -7.11
CA MET A 854 11.24 28.84 -6.48
C MET A 854 11.38 28.64 -4.97
N ASP A 855 12.44 29.19 -4.38
CA ASP A 855 12.65 29.12 -2.93
C ASP A 855 12.12 30.37 -2.23
N PHE A 856 11.01 30.21 -1.49
CA PHE A 856 10.43 31.23 -0.62
C PHE A 856 10.97 31.03 0.79
N LEU A 857 12.03 31.76 1.14
CA LEU A 857 12.68 31.63 2.44
C LEU A 857 12.07 32.59 3.47
N GLY A 858 11.85 32.07 4.68
CA GLY A 858 11.50 32.89 5.84
C GLY A 858 12.77 33.29 6.59
N LEU A 859 13.08 34.58 6.63
CA LEU A 859 14.13 35.12 7.50
C LEU A 859 13.52 35.61 8.81
N LYS A 860 14.11 35.17 9.92
CA LYS A 860 13.84 35.78 11.23
C LYS A 860 14.40 37.19 11.23
N ARG A 861 13.55 38.14 11.64
CA ARG A 861 13.91 39.55 11.79
C ARG A 861 15.13 39.76 12.68
#